data_AF-A0A940XBZ7-F1
#
_entry.id   AF-A0A940XBZ7-F1
#
_cell.length_a   1.000
_cell.length_b   1.000
_cell.length_c   1.000
_cell.angle_alpha   90.00
_cell.angle_beta   90.00
_cell.angle_gamma   90.00
#
_symmetry.space_group_name_H-M   'P 1'
#
loop_
_entity.id
_entity.type
_entity.pdbx_description
1 polymer ?
#
loop_
_entity_poly.entity_id
_entity_poly.type
_entity_poly.pdbx_seq_one_letter_code
_entity_poly.pdbx_strand_id
1 'polypeptide(L)'
;MAKLRISLINIHGLLKGSGLEIGRDADNGGQTKYVYELAEFLSQHKDVEHVHLFTRLIDDENLSSEYAVPVEIINDKLDIRRIPFLGKKYKAKEQLWEGLDTFVNGMVQHIKLHDIFPNWIHSHYGDAGYVASELSTILNVPFAHTGHSLGFHKQKKLLESDMNEEEIEKKFKFATRIAAEEKTLELSEFIVTSTEQEIETYKPYKNFDLAKYHAISPGIDTRKFVPYYHQEQDSDKQMEEQQRKYWVAETISKFLINPHKPFILALSRPDRHKNLHTLIEVYGKDKELQSIANLVIFAGIRKDISKMPESEKDVLTDLLLLMDKYDLYGKMAIPKKHDVENEVSIIYRYAAEKRGVFVNLALHENFGLTVIESASSGLPVVVTKNGGPSEIIPTCQNGELVDPQNENQIKKALRNILTDENQWRYYSNNGAINIQKHYSWLTHVNHYVDLVNENLSLSSGSGIKKQHYPNINIERLKRKVENLLVSDIDGTLIEPKLSNPGLEELKAHLINRSEKMAFALASGRNLRLVKKVIKEEQLPLPDFIICSVGTEIYYTNGKDYILDKGWSKFLSGRWKREDIVSRLKAVPWLRIQEEEAQNPYKISYYYDKEKYDHAQLIEVLGTGWYKINIIPSHEEFIDFIPKRASKGNAVKFLCRKWAIPLSNVVAAGDSGNDIDMFRGAVKGIIVGNRSVELADYVTTKSVYVAKSAASAGILEGLKHYKIIK
;
A
#
# COMPACT_ATOMS: atom_id res chain seq x y z
N MET A 1 -26.26 -11.43 -1.72
CA MET A 1 -24.85 -11.65 -2.10
C MET A 1 -24.15 -12.39 -0.98
N ALA A 2 -23.03 -13.07 -1.23
CA ALA A 2 -22.21 -13.62 -0.14
C ALA A 2 -21.63 -12.46 0.69
N LYS A 3 -21.57 -12.60 2.01
CA LYS A 3 -20.92 -11.60 2.88
C LYS A 3 -19.41 -11.55 2.59
N LEU A 4 -18.81 -10.38 2.78
CA LEU A 4 -17.43 -10.08 2.42
C LEU A 4 -16.46 -10.47 3.52
N ARG A 5 -15.43 -11.22 3.16
CA ARG A 5 -14.19 -11.34 3.95
C ARG A 5 -13.14 -10.39 3.40
N ILE A 6 -12.75 -9.40 4.20
CA ILE A 6 -11.83 -8.33 3.81
C ILE A 6 -10.49 -8.52 4.51
N SER A 7 -9.40 -8.49 3.77
CA SER A 7 -8.04 -8.46 4.34
C SER A 7 -7.44 -7.06 4.20
N LEU A 8 -7.27 -6.37 5.32
CA LEU A 8 -6.53 -5.11 5.38
C LEU A 8 -5.04 -5.42 5.61
N ILE A 9 -4.14 -4.70 4.94
CA ILE A 9 -2.69 -4.92 5.04
C ILE A 9 -2.01 -3.61 5.46
N ASN A 10 -1.36 -3.64 6.63
CA ASN A 10 -0.56 -2.55 7.17
C ASN A 10 0.71 -3.12 7.83
N ILE A 11 1.87 -2.99 7.17
CA ILE A 11 3.08 -3.76 7.53
C ILE A 11 3.98 -3.01 8.51
N HIS A 12 4.33 -1.76 8.20
CA HIS A 12 5.17 -0.95 9.08
C HIS A 12 4.40 -0.38 10.28
N GLY A 13 5.16 0.15 11.24
CA GLY A 13 4.64 0.64 12.51
C GLY A 13 4.34 -0.49 13.50
N LEU A 14 3.68 -0.11 14.59
CA LEU A 14 3.26 -0.93 15.70
C LEU A 14 1.73 -0.91 15.74
N LEU A 15 1.13 -2.09 15.64
CA LEU A 15 -0.32 -2.25 15.57
C LEU A 15 -0.77 -3.32 16.55
N LYS A 16 -1.70 -2.95 17.44
CA LYS A 16 -2.36 -3.81 18.43
C LYS A 16 -3.76 -3.31 18.73
N GLY A 17 -4.59 -4.17 19.33
CA GLY A 17 -6.00 -3.91 19.57
C GLY A 17 -6.31 -2.90 20.65
N SER A 18 -5.34 -2.62 21.53
CA SER A 18 -5.53 -1.65 22.61
C SER A 18 -4.28 -0.79 22.83
N GLY A 19 -4.48 0.49 23.12
CA GLY A 19 -3.40 1.44 23.41
C GLY A 19 -2.42 1.62 22.24
N LEU A 20 -2.93 2.08 21.08
CA LEU A 20 -2.09 2.41 19.92
C LEU A 20 -1.00 3.42 20.32
N GLU A 21 0.24 3.16 19.93
CA GLU A 21 1.40 3.99 20.28
C GLU A 21 1.57 5.18 19.33
N ILE A 22 0.49 5.94 19.11
CA ILE A 22 0.47 7.08 18.19
C ILE A 22 1.48 8.15 18.63
N GLY A 23 2.32 8.58 17.70
CA GLY A 23 3.34 9.61 17.94
C GLY A 23 4.65 9.08 18.52
N ARG A 24 4.82 7.75 18.69
CA ARG A 24 6.08 7.16 19.16
C ARG A 24 7.27 7.49 18.23
N ASP A 25 7.05 7.37 16.93
CA ASP A 25 8.05 7.64 15.89
C ASP A 25 7.37 7.97 14.54
N ALA A 26 8.17 8.06 13.46
CA ALA A 26 7.69 8.39 12.11
C ALA A 26 6.83 7.31 11.44
N ASP A 27 6.74 6.11 12.02
CA ASP A 27 6.00 4.96 11.49
C ASP A 27 4.69 4.71 12.27
N ASN A 28 4.53 5.37 13.42
CA ASN A 28 3.37 5.25 14.30
C ASN A 28 2.59 6.55 14.35
N GLY A 29 1.65 6.73 13.42
CA GLY A 29 0.94 8.00 13.26
C GLY A 29 -0.48 7.86 12.71
N GLY A 30 -0.90 8.84 11.92
CA GLY A 30 -2.26 8.91 11.38
C GLY A 30 -2.65 7.67 10.56
N GLN A 31 -1.71 7.05 9.86
CA GLN A 31 -1.96 5.80 9.13
C GLN A 31 -2.39 4.65 10.06
N THR A 32 -1.65 4.38 11.14
CA THR A 32 -1.99 3.29 12.07
C THR A 32 -3.38 3.47 12.66
N LYS A 33 -3.71 4.70 13.08
CA LYS A 33 -5.05 5.05 13.56
C LYS A 33 -6.11 4.85 12.48
N TYR A 34 -5.88 5.39 11.28
CA TYR A 34 -6.80 5.27 10.14
C TYR A 34 -7.12 3.80 9.84
N VAL A 35 -6.10 2.95 9.73
CA VAL A 35 -6.30 1.55 9.35
C VAL A 35 -7.04 0.78 10.45
N TYR A 36 -6.71 1.05 11.72
CA TYR A 36 -7.40 0.41 12.85
C TYR A 36 -8.88 0.81 12.91
N GLU A 37 -9.19 2.10 12.81
CA GLU A 37 -10.57 2.60 12.82
C GLU A 37 -11.34 2.09 11.60
N LEU A 38 -10.74 2.11 10.40
CA LEU A 38 -11.33 1.50 9.20
C LEU A 38 -11.67 0.02 9.44
N ALA A 39 -10.77 -0.74 10.06
CA ALA A 39 -11.01 -2.16 10.38
C ALA A 39 -12.17 -2.35 11.35
N GLU A 40 -12.23 -1.51 12.40
CA GLU A 40 -13.30 -1.54 13.39
C GLU A 40 -14.66 -1.26 12.75
N PHE A 41 -14.79 -0.20 11.96
CA PHE A 41 -16.05 0.16 11.33
C PHE A 41 -16.45 -0.80 10.18
N LEU A 42 -15.49 -1.33 9.42
CA LEU A 42 -15.76 -2.40 8.45
C LEU A 42 -16.34 -3.64 9.14
N SER A 43 -15.81 -4.01 10.30
CA SER A 43 -16.31 -5.19 11.06
C SER A 43 -17.77 -5.03 11.49
N GLN A 44 -18.25 -3.80 11.68
CA GLN A 44 -19.63 -3.50 12.04
C GLN A 44 -20.59 -3.50 10.84
N HIS A 45 -20.08 -3.40 9.61
CA HIS A 45 -20.92 -3.32 8.42
C HIS A 45 -21.69 -4.63 8.16
N LYS A 46 -22.97 -4.52 7.75
CA LYS A 46 -23.88 -5.67 7.59
C LYS A 46 -23.44 -6.68 6.53
N ASP A 47 -22.79 -6.19 5.47
CA ASP A 47 -22.32 -7.00 4.34
C ASP A 47 -20.93 -7.58 4.57
N VAL A 48 -20.27 -7.25 5.68
CA VAL A 48 -18.95 -7.79 6.05
C VAL A 48 -19.14 -8.99 6.99
N GLU A 49 -18.60 -10.13 6.55
CA GLU A 49 -18.48 -11.35 7.35
C GLU A 49 -17.38 -11.18 8.38
N HIS A 50 -16.17 -10.81 7.94
CA HIS A 50 -14.99 -10.73 8.77
C HIS A 50 -13.92 -9.81 8.16
N VAL A 51 -13.18 -9.13 9.02
CA VAL A 51 -12.01 -8.30 8.68
C VAL A 51 -10.78 -8.92 9.31
N HIS A 52 -9.78 -9.24 8.47
CA HIS A 52 -8.46 -9.68 8.92
C HIS A 52 -7.46 -8.56 8.69
N LEU A 53 -6.92 -7.99 9.77
CA LEU A 53 -5.94 -6.92 9.71
C LEU A 53 -4.52 -7.50 9.81
N PHE A 54 -3.84 -7.62 8.67
CA PHE A 54 -2.52 -8.21 8.58
C PHE A 54 -1.41 -7.18 8.84
N THR A 55 -0.48 -7.55 9.71
CA THR A 55 0.71 -6.75 10.05
C THR A 55 1.90 -7.66 10.38
N ARG A 56 3.04 -7.07 10.74
CA ARG A 56 4.26 -7.81 11.10
C ARG A 56 4.21 -8.33 12.54
N LEU A 57 4.69 -9.56 12.73
CA LEU A 57 5.02 -10.09 14.05
C LEU A 57 6.35 -9.52 14.52
N ILE A 58 6.34 -8.85 15.67
CA ILE A 58 7.50 -8.19 16.25
C ILE A 58 7.75 -8.76 17.64
N ASP A 59 8.90 -9.39 17.80
CA ASP A 59 9.38 -10.00 19.04
C ASP A 59 10.65 -9.25 19.46
N ASP A 60 10.43 -8.10 20.11
CA ASP A 60 11.47 -7.17 20.56
C ASP A 60 11.32 -6.92 22.07
N GLU A 61 12.38 -7.13 22.82
CA GLU A 61 12.40 -6.99 24.29
C GLU A 61 12.08 -5.57 24.77
N ASN A 62 12.21 -4.57 23.89
CA ASN A 62 11.91 -3.16 24.20
C ASN A 62 10.45 -2.76 23.93
N LEU A 63 9.61 -3.70 23.48
CA LEU A 63 8.22 -3.48 23.12
C LEU A 63 7.29 -4.42 23.91
N SER A 64 5.98 -4.14 23.88
CA SER A 64 5.00 -5.05 24.49
C SER A 64 5.05 -6.43 23.83
N SER A 65 5.00 -7.49 24.65
CA SER A 65 4.88 -8.88 24.17
C SER A 65 3.63 -9.13 23.31
N GLU A 66 2.63 -8.26 23.38
CA GLU A 66 1.42 -8.30 22.52
C GLU A 66 1.77 -8.26 21.02
N TYR A 67 2.84 -7.55 20.63
CA TYR A 67 3.26 -7.50 19.22
C TYR A 67 3.83 -8.82 18.70
N ALA A 68 4.16 -9.76 19.59
CA ALA A 68 4.60 -11.10 19.26
C ALA A 68 3.44 -12.11 19.19
N VAL A 69 2.20 -11.70 19.53
CA VAL A 69 1.02 -12.56 19.48
C VAL A 69 0.55 -12.72 18.02
N PRO A 70 0.59 -13.94 17.43
CA PRO A 70 0.30 -14.14 16.01
C PRO A 70 -1.13 -13.79 15.58
N VAL A 71 -2.11 -14.00 16.48
CA VAL A 71 -3.52 -13.68 16.24
C VAL A 71 -4.09 -13.04 17.49
N GLU A 72 -4.60 -11.82 17.35
CA GLU A 72 -5.27 -11.07 18.41
C GLU A 72 -6.72 -10.81 17.97
N ILE A 73 -7.69 -11.31 18.73
CA ILE A 73 -9.11 -11.15 18.43
C ILE A 73 -9.56 -9.82 19.05
N ILE A 74 -10.13 -8.94 18.25
CA ILE A 74 -10.65 -7.64 18.69
C ILE A 74 -12.15 -7.74 18.98
N ASN A 75 -12.89 -8.36 18.06
CA ASN A 75 -14.31 -8.67 18.20
C ASN A 75 -14.68 -9.86 17.32
N ASP A 76 -15.95 -10.26 17.31
CA ASP A 76 -16.44 -11.44 16.56
C ASP A 76 -16.15 -11.42 15.05
N LYS A 77 -15.90 -10.24 14.48
CA LYS A 77 -15.67 -10.01 13.04
C LYS A 77 -14.35 -9.31 12.74
N LEU A 78 -13.47 -9.11 13.72
CA LEU A 78 -12.18 -8.43 13.54
C LEU A 78 -11.07 -9.13 14.32
N ASP A 79 -10.03 -9.51 13.61
CA ASP A 79 -8.77 -9.96 14.21
C ASP A 79 -7.56 -9.26 13.58
N ILE A 80 -6.51 -9.08 14.37
CA ILE A 80 -5.17 -8.68 13.92
C ILE A 80 -4.34 -9.94 13.74
N ARG A 81 -3.74 -10.11 12.56
CA ARG A 81 -2.90 -11.26 12.19
C ARG A 81 -1.47 -10.82 11.93
N ARG A 82 -0.56 -11.30 12.76
CA ARG A 82 0.86 -10.92 12.72
C ARG A 82 1.67 -12.00 12.04
N ILE A 83 2.27 -11.66 10.90
CA ILE A 83 3.06 -12.60 10.08
C ILE A 83 4.54 -12.47 10.43
N PRO A 84 5.25 -13.58 10.69
CA PRO A 84 6.70 -13.58 10.84
C PRO A 84 7.41 -12.92 9.65
N PHE A 85 8.47 -12.17 9.95
CA PHE A 85 9.20 -11.39 8.95
C PHE A 85 10.70 -11.72 8.96
N LEU A 86 11.46 -11.08 8.07
CA LEU A 86 12.90 -11.16 8.06
C LEU A 86 13.50 -10.44 9.29
N GLY A 87 13.67 -11.21 10.36
CA GLY A 87 14.14 -10.75 11.67
C GLY A 87 13.00 -10.46 12.65
N LYS A 88 13.29 -10.56 13.95
CA LYS A 88 12.32 -10.44 15.05
C LYS A 88 12.09 -9.01 15.54
N LYS A 89 13.13 -8.17 15.47
CA LYS A 89 13.13 -6.83 16.05
C LYS A 89 12.29 -5.83 15.25
N TYR A 90 11.89 -4.77 15.94
CA TYR A 90 11.31 -3.61 15.29
C TYR A 90 12.30 -2.99 14.30
N LYS A 91 11.78 -2.54 13.17
CA LYS A 91 12.53 -1.95 12.04
C LYS A 91 11.70 -0.85 11.44
N ALA A 92 12.35 0.25 11.07
CA ALA A 92 11.73 1.35 10.36
C ALA A 92 11.28 0.89 8.96
N LYS A 93 10.23 1.53 8.43
CA LYS A 93 9.62 1.20 7.12
C LYS A 93 10.64 1.15 5.98
N GLU A 94 11.64 2.03 5.98
CA GLU A 94 12.69 2.08 4.96
C GLU A 94 13.55 0.79 4.90
N GLN A 95 13.59 0.01 6.00
CA GLN A 95 14.36 -1.22 6.10
C GLN A 95 13.54 -2.48 5.74
N LEU A 96 12.25 -2.34 5.45
CA LEU A 96 11.36 -3.50 5.25
C LEU A 96 11.43 -4.07 3.83
N TRP A 97 11.86 -3.31 2.83
CA TRP A 97 11.82 -3.71 1.41
C TRP A 97 12.44 -5.10 1.12
N GLU A 98 13.53 -5.46 1.80
CA GLU A 98 14.21 -6.76 1.62
C GLU A 98 13.41 -7.96 2.16
N GLY A 99 12.48 -7.73 3.09
CA GLY A 99 11.69 -8.78 3.73
C GLY A 99 10.28 -8.96 3.16
N LEU A 100 9.83 -8.10 2.24
CA LEU A 100 8.44 -8.11 1.77
C LEU A 100 8.04 -9.42 1.08
N ASP A 101 8.93 -10.03 0.29
CA ASP A 101 8.67 -11.35 -0.30
C ASP A 101 8.48 -12.45 0.75
N THR A 102 9.21 -12.37 1.87
CA THR A 102 9.06 -13.30 3.00
C THR A 102 7.68 -13.12 3.64
N PHE A 103 7.25 -11.86 3.82
CA PHE A 103 5.92 -11.55 4.33
C PHE A 103 4.80 -12.05 3.41
N VAL A 104 4.91 -11.83 2.10
CA VAL A 104 3.96 -12.33 1.10
C VAL A 104 3.79 -13.84 1.23
N ASN A 105 4.89 -14.59 1.27
CA ASN A 105 4.86 -16.04 1.40
C ASN A 105 4.25 -16.47 2.75
N GLY A 106 4.62 -15.82 3.85
CA GLY A 106 4.06 -16.07 5.17
C GLY A 106 2.55 -15.82 5.22
N MET A 107 2.08 -14.72 4.62
CA MET A 107 0.65 -14.39 4.55
C MET A 107 -0.13 -15.41 3.71
N VAL A 108 0.41 -15.87 2.58
CA VAL A 108 -0.21 -16.93 1.77
C VAL A 108 -0.34 -18.23 2.57
N GLN A 109 0.70 -18.62 3.30
CA GLN A 109 0.68 -19.81 4.15
C GLN A 109 -0.34 -19.66 5.28
N HIS A 110 -0.37 -18.50 5.94
CA HIS A 110 -1.31 -18.19 7.01
C HIS A 110 -2.76 -18.24 6.53
N ILE A 111 -3.05 -17.64 5.38
CA ILE A 111 -4.39 -17.64 4.78
C ILE A 111 -4.87 -19.08 4.50
N LYS A 112 -3.98 -19.91 3.96
CA LYS A 112 -4.28 -21.33 3.69
C LYS A 112 -4.47 -22.14 4.96
N LEU A 113 -3.59 -21.97 5.94
CA LEU A 113 -3.60 -22.72 7.19
C LEU A 113 -4.89 -22.49 7.98
N HIS A 114 -5.39 -21.25 7.99
CA HIS A 114 -6.58 -20.87 8.73
C HIS A 114 -7.88 -20.86 7.90
N ASP A 115 -7.82 -21.21 6.61
CA ASP A 115 -8.94 -21.13 5.65
C ASP A 115 -9.66 -19.76 5.60
N ILE A 116 -8.87 -18.68 5.67
CA ILE A 116 -9.35 -17.29 5.74
C ILE A 116 -9.25 -16.55 4.41
N PHE A 117 -9.49 -17.24 3.29
CA PHE A 117 -9.37 -16.64 1.95
C PHE A 117 -10.22 -15.37 1.79
N PRO A 118 -9.62 -14.21 1.46
CA PRO A 118 -10.37 -12.97 1.28
C PRO A 118 -11.18 -12.96 -0.02
N ASN A 119 -12.29 -12.23 0.02
CA ASN A 119 -12.99 -11.76 -1.18
C ASN A 119 -12.33 -10.48 -1.72
N TRP A 120 -11.77 -9.67 -0.82
CA TRP A 120 -11.19 -8.36 -1.12
C TRP A 120 -9.96 -8.08 -0.26
N ILE A 121 -8.97 -7.40 -0.82
CA ILE A 121 -7.77 -6.92 -0.10
C ILE A 121 -7.76 -5.39 -0.12
N HIS A 122 -7.31 -4.75 0.96
CA HIS A 122 -7.00 -3.32 0.98
C HIS A 122 -5.58 -3.13 1.51
N SER A 123 -4.72 -2.48 0.74
CA SER A 123 -3.36 -2.14 1.16
C SER A 123 -3.22 -0.69 1.57
N HIS A 124 -2.41 -0.44 2.60
CA HIS A 124 -2.12 0.90 3.10
C HIS A 124 -0.61 1.17 3.10
N TYR A 125 -0.18 2.18 2.34
CA TYR A 125 1.23 2.54 2.09
C TYR A 125 1.98 1.65 1.09
N GLY A 126 3.11 2.15 0.56
CA GLY A 126 3.85 1.52 -0.53
C GLY A 126 4.36 0.10 -0.24
N ASP A 127 4.69 -0.23 1.01
CA ASP A 127 5.10 -1.58 1.42
C ASP A 127 3.92 -2.57 1.35
N ALA A 128 2.75 -2.19 1.86
CA ALA A 128 1.54 -2.99 1.74
C ALA A 128 1.02 -3.03 0.30
N GLY A 129 1.20 -1.97 -0.49
CA GLY A 129 0.85 -1.92 -1.91
C GLY A 129 1.61 -2.97 -2.72
N TYR A 130 2.92 -3.11 -2.46
CA TYR A 130 3.72 -4.21 -2.99
C TYR A 130 3.12 -5.58 -2.62
N VAL A 131 2.83 -5.79 -1.32
CA VAL A 131 2.32 -7.07 -0.82
C VAL A 131 0.94 -7.40 -1.40
N ALA A 132 0.02 -6.43 -1.48
CA ALA A 132 -1.29 -6.63 -2.10
C ALA A 132 -1.18 -6.89 -3.61
N SER A 133 -0.26 -6.23 -4.31
CA SER A 133 0.01 -6.49 -5.73
C SER A 133 0.48 -7.92 -5.98
N GLU A 134 1.40 -8.41 -5.15
CA GLU A 134 1.78 -9.83 -5.18
C GLU A 134 0.58 -10.69 -4.81
N LEU A 135 -0.04 -10.52 -3.64
CA LEU A 135 -1.16 -11.37 -3.19
C LEU A 135 -2.35 -11.41 -4.15
N SER A 136 -2.70 -10.30 -4.78
CA SER A 136 -3.75 -10.23 -5.80
C SER A 136 -3.40 -11.09 -7.00
N THR A 137 -2.13 -11.04 -7.41
CA THR A 137 -1.59 -11.97 -8.40
C THR A 137 -1.73 -13.38 -7.87
N ILE A 138 -1.19 -13.71 -6.69
CA ILE A 138 -1.12 -15.08 -6.13
C ILE A 138 -2.47 -15.71 -5.85
N LEU A 139 -3.40 -14.98 -5.26
CA LEU A 139 -4.67 -15.49 -4.73
C LEU A 139 -5.82 -15.33 -5.73
N ASN A 140 -5.59 -14.56 -6.80
CA ASN A 140 -6.64 -14.09 -7.69
C ASN A 140 -7.75 -13.36 -6.91
N VAL A 141 -7.36 -12.36 -6.11
CA VAL A 141 -8.27 -11.57 -5.27
C VAL A 141 -8.10 -10.09 -5.63
N PRO A 142 -9.18 -9.33 -5.92
CA PRO A 142 -9.10 -7.88 -6.12
C PRO A 142 -8.50 -7.15 -4.93
N PHE A 143 -7.99 -5.95 -5.19
CA PHE A 143 -7.63 -5.07 -4.10
C PHE A 143 -7.82 -3.59 -4.38
N ALA A 144 -8.13 -2.85 -3.32
CA ALA A 144 -8.00 -1.39 -3.25
C ALA A 144 -6.66 -1.00 -2.62
N HIS A 145 -6.22 0.23 -2.87
CA HIS A 145 -5.01 0.78 -2.26
C HIS A 145 -5.24 2.19 -1.71
N THR A 146 -4.62 2.51 -0.58
CA THR A 146 -4.52 3.87 -0.05
C THR A 146 -3.05 4.21 0.18
N GLY A 147 -2.54 5.23 -0.50
CA GLY A 147 -1.12 5.58 -0.46
C GLY A 147 -0.65 6.15 0.89
N HIS A 148 -1.44 7.02 1.53
CA HIS A 148 -1.10 7.83 2.72
C HIS A 148 0.08 8.81 2.55
N SER A 149 1.13 8.39 1.84
CA SER A 149 2.26 9.19 1.42
C SER A 149 2.90 8.53 0.20
N LEU A 150 3.33 9.34 -0.76
CA LEU A 150 3.89 8.89 -2.03
C LEU A 150 5.42 9.03 -2.07
N GLY A 151 6.09 8.01 -2.63
CA GLY A 151 7.55 7.96 -2.75
C GLY A 151 8.10 9.11 -3.58
N PHE A 152 7.50 9.37 -4.74
CA PHE A 152 7.92 10.43 -5.66
C PHE A 152 8.03 11.81 -4.98
N HIS A 153 6.97 12.28 -4.33
CA HIS A 153 6.98 13.60 -3.67
C HIS A 153 7.93 13.65 -2.48
N LYS A 154 8.06 12.56 -1.73
CA LYS A 154 9.01 12.47 -0.61
C LYS A 154 10.46 12.52 -1.12
N GLN A 155 10.76 11.85 -2.23
CA GLN A 155 12.07 11.90 -2.88
C GLN A 155 12.39 13.31 -3.37
N LYS A 156 11.45 13.93 -4.10
CA LYS A 156 11.61 15.30 -4.61
C LYS A 156 11.93 16.30 -3.49
N LYS A 157 11.15 16.27 -2.40
CA LYS A 157 11.37 17.14 -1.23
C LYS A 157 12.74 16.93 -0.59
N LEU A 158 13.26 15.69 -0.56
CA LEU A 158 14.56 15.41 0.03
C LEU A 158 15.72 15.85 -0.88
N LEU A 159 15.58 15.71 -2.19
CA LEU A 159 16.56 16.21 -3.17
C LEU A 159 16.66 17.74 -3.13
N GLU A 160 15.56 18.43 -2.83
CA GLU A 160 15.53 19.89 -2.62
C GLU A 160 16.21 20.32 -1.30
N SER A 161 16.56 19.39 -0.40
CA SER A 161 17.08 19.67 0.96
C SER A 161 18.60 19.50 1.14
N ASP A 162 19.40 19.77 0.09
CA ASP A 162 20.87 19.64 0.07
C ASP A 162 21.43 18.24 0.44
N MET A 163 20.56 17.21 0.47
CA MET A 163 20.96 15.83 0.73
C MET A 163 21.48 15.16 -0.55
N ASN A 164 22.53 14.35 -0.43
CA ASN A 164 23.10 13.60 -1.55
C ASN A 164 22.14 12.51 -2.05
N GLU A 165 21.93 12.43 -3.36
CA GLU A 165 21.06 11.46 -4.04
C GLU A 165 21.42 9.99 -3.72
N GLU A 166 22.71 9.65 -3.68
CA GLU A 166 23.15 8.28 -3.35
C GLU A 166 22.80 7.90 -1.90
N GLU A 167 22.93 8.85 -0.96
CA GLU A 167 22.57 8.62 0.43
C GLU A 167 21.06 8.49 0.61
N ILE A 168 20.30 9.30 -0.13
CA ILE A 168 18.84 9.22 -0.19
C ILE A 168 18.41 7.84 -0.68
N GLU A 169 18.95 7.37 -1.81
CA GLU A 169 18.56 6.08 -2.36
C GLU A 169 18.98 4.92 -1.44
N LYS A 170 20.19 4.95 -0.90
CA LYS A 170 20.68 3.94 0.05
C LYS A 170 19.80 3.84 1.30
N LYS A 171 19.29 4.97 1.80
CA LYS A 171 18.48 5.03 3.03
C LYS A 171 17.01 4.71 2.77
N PHE A 172 16.38 5.35 1.78
CA PHE A 172 14.93 5.33 1.59
C PHE A 172 14.46 4.36 0.51
N LYS A 173 15.38 3.88 -0.36
CA LYS A 173 15.11 2.95 -1.46
C LYS A 173 13.97 3.44 -2.36
N PHE A 174 14.04 4.70 -2.80
CA PHE A 174 12.95 5.33 -3.55
C PHE A 174 12.74 4.67 -4.90
N ALA A 175 13.79 4.20 -5.57
CA ALA A 175 13.64 3.45 -6.81
C ALA A 175 12.78 2.19 -6.60
N THR A 176 13.03 1.44 -5.52
CA THR A 176 12.24 0.25 -5.16
C THR A 176 10.81 0.62 -4.79
N ARG A 177 10.64 1.67 -3.97
CA ARG A 177 9.33 2.14 -3.51
C ARG A 177 8.45 2.61 -4.65
N ILE A 178 8.97 3.49 -5.50
CA ILE A 178 8.24 4.07 -6.63
C ILE A 178 7.86 2.96 -7.61
N ALA A 179 8.75 2.00 -7.88
CA ALA A 179 8.41 0.83 -8.69
C ALA A 179 7.27 -0.02 -8.09
N ALA A 180 7.23 -0.17 -6.75
CA ALA A 180 6.14 -0.83 -6.07
C ALA A 180 4.82 -0.04 -6.15
N GLU A 181 4.87 1.28 -5.99
CA GLU A 181 3.73 2.19 -6.14
C GLU A 181 3.18 2.16 -7.57
N GLU A 182 4.03 2.22 -8.59
CA GLU A 182 3.64 2.08 -10.02
C GLU A 182 2.94 0.75 -10.31
N LYS A 183 3.48 -0.35 -9.78
CA LYS A 183 2.84 -1.67 -9.90
C LYS A 183 1.50 -1.73 -9.17
N THR A 184 1.38 -1.02 -8.06
CA THR A 184 0.15 -0.95 -7.27
C THR A 184 -0.93 -0.18 -8.02
N LEU A 185 -0.59 0.95 -8.63
CA LEU A 185 -1.50 1.71 -9.51
C LEU A 185 -2.01 0.83 -10.65
N GLU A 186 -1.10 0.11 -11.31
CA GLU A 186 -1.43 -0.80 -12.40
C GLU A 186 -2.34 -1.97 -11.99
N LEU A 187 -2.14 -2.53 -10.79
CA LEU A 187 -2.80 -3.77 -10.36
C LEU A 187 -3.98 -3.59 -9.41
N SER A 188 -4.21 -2.41 -8.85
CA SER A 188 -5.36 -2.13 -7.99
C SER A 188 -6.65 -2.05 -8.82
N GLU A 189 -7.80 -2.28 -8.18
CA GLU A 189 -9.10 -1.98 -8.81
C GLU A 189 -9.43 -0.50 -8.73
N PHE A 190 -9.04 0.12 -7.62
CA PHE A 190 -9.09 1.55 -7.41
C PHE A 190 -8.17 1.98 -6.26
N ILE A 191 -7.83 3.27 -6.29
CA ILE A 191 -7.09 4.00 -5.27
C ILE A 191 -8.09 4.82 -4.45
N VAL A 192 -8.01 4.71 -3.13
CA VAL A 192 -8.74 5.54 -2.19
C VAL A 192 -7.83 6.67 -1.73
N THR A 193 -8.25 7.91 -1.97
CA THR A 193 -7.61 9.12 -1.44
C THR A 193 -8.51 9.79 -0.42
N SER A 194 -7.94 10.63 0.45
CA SER A 194 -8.69 11.38 1.47
C SER A 194 -9.41 12.58 0.88
N THR A 195 -8.87 13.13 -0.21
CA THR A 195 -9.32 14.36 -0.88
C THR A 195 -9.15 14.24 -2.39
N GLU A 196 -9.85 15.10 -3.13
CA GLU A 196 -9.65 15.25 -4.58
C GLU A 196 -8.25 15.80 -4.88
N GLN A 197 -7.76 16.73 -4.06
CA GLN A 197 -6.38 17.25 -4.20
C GLN A 197 -5.30 16.19 -4.03
N GLU A 198 -5.54 15.16 -3.21
CA GLU A 198 -4.58 14.07 -3.06
C GLU A 198 -4.44 13.27 -4.38
N ILE A 199 -5.48 13.17 -5.20
CA ILE A 199 -5.42 12.51 -6.52
C ILE A 199 -4.40 13.19 -7.43
N GLU A 200 -4.34 14.52 -7.41
CA GLU A 200 -3.39 15.32 -8.19
C GLU A 200 -1.93 14.95 -7.87
N THR A 201 -1.66 14.47 -6.66
CA THR A 201 -0.31 14.05 -6.26
C THR A 201 0.15 12.76 -6.97
N TYR A 202 -0.76 11.99 -7.57
CA TYR A 202 -0.44 10.79 -8.34
C TYR A 202 -0.11 11.08 -9.81
N LYS A 203 -0.42 12.28 -10.35
CA LYS A 203 -0.16 12.63 -11.76
C LYS A 203 1.27 12.39 -12.26
N PRO A 204 2.34 12.52 -11.43
CA PRO A 204 3.69 12.22 -11.88
C PRO A 204 3.99 10.74 -12.15
N TYR A 205 3.14 9.82 -11.69
CA TYR A 205 3.34 8.38 -11.91
C TYR A 205 2.94 7.98 -13.33
N LYS A 206 3.70 7.07 -13.94
CA LYS A 206 3.50 6.59 -15.31
C LYS A 206 2.16 5.89 -15.47
N ASN A 207 1.75 5.12 -14.47
CA ASN A 207 0.50 4.37 -14.48
C ASN A 207 -0.69 5.18 -13.92
N PHE A 208 -0.58 6.52 -13.83
CA PHE A 208 -1.66 7.37 -13.32
C PHE A 208 -2.98 7.13 -14.05
N ASP A 209 -2.97 7.20 -15.39
CA ASP A 209 -4.16 7.07 -16.24
C ASP A 209 -4.74 5.64 -16.29
N LEU A 210 -3.97 4.64 -15.85
CA LEU A 210 -4.42 3.25 -15.77
C LEU A 210 -5.22 2.97 -14.48
N ALA A 211 -5.03 3.79 -13.45
CA ALA A 211 -5.69 3.62 -12.17
C ALA A 211 -7.02 4.37 -12.10
N LYS A 212 -7.95 3.85 -11.30
CA LYS A 212 -9.19 4.55 -10.93
C LYS A 212 -9.01 5.15 -9.55
N TYR A 213 -9.48 6.37 -9.34
CA TYR A 213 -9.36 7.08 -8.05
C TYR A 213 -10.74 7.40 -7.50
N HIS A 214 -10.88 7.23 -6.19
CA HIS A 214 -12.05 7.67 -5.44
C HIS A 214 -11.61 8.45 -4.21
N ALA A 215 -12.01 9.72 -4.14
CA ALA A 215 -11.89 10.50 -2.91
C ALA A 215 -12.94 9.98 -1.90
N ILE A 216 -12.49 9.18 -0.93
CA ILE A 216 -13.32 8.70 0.19
C ILE A 216 -12.67 9.22 1.46
N SER A 217 -13.12 10.39 1.88
CA SER A 217 -12.56 11.06 3.04
C SER A 217 -12.63 10.20 4.30
N PRO A 218 -11.58 10.18 5.14
CA PRO A 218 -11.65 9.53 6.44
C PRO A 218 -12.73 10.14 7.31
N GLY A 219 -13.16 9.33 8.28
CA GLY A 219 -14.15 9.73 9.25
C GLY A 219 -13.58 10.03 10.63
N ILE A 220 -14.47 10.51 11.49
CA ILE A 220 -14.31 10.47 12.94
C ILE A 220 -15.27 9.46 13.55
N ASP A 221 -14.95 9.03 14.77
CA ASP A 221 -15.92 8.34 15.62
C ASP A 221 -16.93 9.36 16.19
N THR A 222 -18.12 9.37 15.61
CA THR A 222 -19.22 10.26 16.01
C THR A 222 -19.81 9.91 17.38
N ARG A 223 -19.43 8.77 17.98
CA ARG A 223 -19.73 8.41 19.38
C ARG A 223 -18.81 9.16 20.35
N LYS A 224 -17.60 9.52 19.93
CA LYS A 224 -16.58 10.20 20.74
C LYS A 224 -16.62 11.72 20.56
N PHE A 225 -16.78 12.19 19.33
CA PHE A 225 -16.80 13.62 18.98
C PHE A 225 -18.23 14.10 18.78
N VAL A 226 -18.96 14.16 19.88
CA VAL A 226 -20.35 14.63 19.94
C VAL A 226 -20.42 16.14 20.18
N PRO A 227 -21.51 16.82 19.75
CA PRO A 227 -21.68 18.25 20.00
C PRO A 227 -21.64 18.62 21.49
N TYR A 228 -21.21 19.84 21.81
CA TYR A 228 -21.07 20.30 23.20
C TYR A 228 -22.37 20.28 24.03
N TYR A 229 -23.53 20.33 23.37
CA TYR A 229 -24.84 20.21 24.01
C TYR A 229 -25.35 18.77 24.14
N HIS A 230 -24.57 17.77 23.72
CA HIS A 230 -24.89 16.37 23.90
C HIS A 230 -24.91 16.02 25.39
N GLN A 231 -25.92 15.27 25.81
CA GLN A 231 -26.04 14.76 27.17
C GLN A 231 -25.89 13.24 27.16
N GLU A 232 -24.89 12.74 27.87
CA GLU A 232 -24.70 11.31 28.10
C GLU A 232 -25.84 10.75 28.94
N GLN A 233 -26.41 9.64 28.50
CA GLN A 233 -27.57 9.00 29.15
C GLN A 233 -27.14 8.01 30.23
N ASP A 234 -25.95 7.45 30.09
CA ASP A 234 -25.35 6.54 31.07
C ASP A 234 -24.78 7.34 32.26
N SER A 235 -25.25 7.07 33.47
CA SER A 235 -24.88 7.83 34.68
C SER A 235 -23.39 7.73 35.02
N ASP A 236 -22.78 6.57 34.79
CA ASP A 236 -21.38 6.33 35.14
C ASP A 236 -20.48 7.08 34.16
N LYS A 237 -20.78 6.99 32.85
CA LYS A 237 -20.08 7.76 31.82
C LYS A 237 -20.25 9.26 31.99
N GLN A 238 -21.44 9.70 32.40
CA GLN A 238 -21.70 11.11 32.69
C GLN A 238 -20.80 11.63 33.82
N MET A 239 -20.63 10.85 34.89
CA MET A 239 -19.77 11.22 36.01
C MET A 239 -18.29 11.27 35.59
N GLU A 240 -17.81 10.30 34.83
CA GLU A 240 -16.46 10.31 34.27
C GLU A 240 -16.21 11.54 33.38
N GLU A 241 -17.18 11.87 32.52
CA GLU A 241 -17.09 13.02 31.63
C GLU A 241 -17.00 14.34 32.42
N GLN A 242 -17.82 14.50 33.46
CA GLN A 242 -17.77 15.67 34.34
C GLN A 242 -16.42 15.79 35.05
N GLN A 243 -15.85 14.66 35.51
CA GLN A 243 -14.54 14.65 36.14
C GLN A 243 -13.44 15.07 35.15
N ARG A 244 -13.43 14.52 33.94
CA ARG A 244 -12.47 14.89 32.88
C ARG A 244 -12.60 16.37 32.51
N LYS A 245 -13.84 16.86 32.39
CA LYS A 245 -14.12 18.27 32.12
C LYS A 245 -13.59 19.20 33.21
N TYR A 246 -13.72 18.82 34.48
CA TYR A 246 -13.11 19.53 35.61
C TYR A 246 -11.58 19.60 35.44
N TRP A 247 -10.92 18.48 35.14
CA TRP A 247 -9.45 18.46 34.95
C TRP A 247 -8.99 19.30 33.77
N VAL A 248 -9.69 19.26 32.64
CA VAL A 248 -9.44 20.11 31.48
C VAL A 248 -9.58 21.59 31.86
N ALA A 249 -10.68 21.94 32.55
CA ALA A 249 -10.93 23.31 32.99
C ALA A 249 -9.84 23.80 33.96
N GLU A 250 -9.45 22.98 34.95
CA GLU A 250 -8.41 23.31 35.93
C GLU A 250 -7.04 23.50 35.25
N THR A 251 -6.71 22.63 34.30
CA THR A 251 -5.44 22.67 33.55
C THR A 251 -5.31 23.94 32.72
N ILE A 252 -6.39 24.39 32.10
CA ILE A 252 -6.42 25.64 31.31
C ILE A 252 -6.42 26.86 32.24
N SER A 253 -7.28 26.85 33.26
CA SER A 253 -7.55 28.04 34.09
C SER A 253 -6.34 28.50 34.91
N LYS A 254 -5.39 27.61 35.24
CA LYS A 254 -4.13 27.96 35.94
C LYS A 254 -3.30 29.02 35.23
N PHE A 255 -3.48 29.20 33.93
CA PHE A 255 -2.74 30.19 33.13
C PHE A 255 -3.49 31.52 32.96
N LEU A 256 -4.77 31.58 33.29
CA LEU A 256 -5.68 32.64 32.84
C LEU A 256 -6.20 33.45 34.02
N ILE A 257 -6.16 34.77 33.91
CA ILE A 257 -6.79 35.68 34.88
C ILE A 257 -8.31 35.65 34.72
N ASN A 258 -8.81 35.58 33.48
CA ASN A 258 -10.23 35.59 33.16
C ASN A 258 -10.65 34.32 32.38
N PRO A 259 -10.71 33.13 33.02
CA PRO A 259 -10.97 31.85 32.35
C PRO A 259 -12.39 31.70 31.78
N HIS A 260 -13.28 32.66 32.01
CA HIS A 260 -14.65 32.65 31.47
C HIS A 260 -14.76 33.18 30.04
N LYS A 261 -13.76 33.92 29.54
CA LYS A 261 -13.78 34.42 28.17
C LYS A 261 -13.77 33.26 27.16
N PRO A 262 -14.34 33.44 25.96
CA PRO A 262 -14.15 32.55 24.83
C PRO A 262 -12.70 32.15 24.58
N PHE A 263 -12.51 30.96 24.00
CA PHE A 263 -11.18 30.44 23.68
C PHE A 263 -10.90 30.51 22.18
N ILE A 264 -9.71 30.99 21.82
CA ILE A 264 -9.06 30.71 20.56
C ILE A 264 -8.21 29.47 20.80
N LEU A 265 -8.69 28.30 20.39
CA LEU A 265 -8.08 27.01 20.69
C LEU A 265 -7.23 26.52 19.52
N ALA A 266 -5.98 26.16 19.78
CA ALA A 266 -5.15 25.37 18.86
C ALA A 266 -4.68 24.08 19.54
N LEU A 267 -4.77 22.96 18.83
CA LEU A 267 -4.33 21.64 19.30
C LEU A 267 -3.53 20.95 18.19
N SER A 268 -2.23 20.78 18.40
CA SER A 268 -1.35 20.10 17.44
C SER A 268 -0.03 19.65 18.09
N ARG A 269 0.76 18.90 17.34
CA ARG A 269 2.19 18.66 17.68
C ARG A 269 2.99 19.98 17.57
N PRO A 270 4.08 20.14 18.35
CA PRO A 270 4.97 21.29 18.28
C PRO A 270 5.90 21.17 17.06
N ASP A 271 5.34 21.40 15.86
CA ASP A 271 6.04 21.33 14.59
C ASP A 271 5.95 22.68 13.87
N ARG A 272 7.06 23.11 13.23
CA ARG A 272 7.13 24.39 12.48
C ARG A 272 6.04 24.51 11.42
N HIS A 273 5.70 23.43 10.72
CA HIS A 273 4.67 23.42 9.68
C HIS A 273 3.27 23.68 10.23
N LYS A 274 3.02 23.45 11.53
CA LYS A 274 1.74 23.76 12.19
C LYS A 274 1.56 25.25 12.48
N ASN A 275 2.60 26.06 12.27
CA ASN A 275 2.52 27.51 12.22
C ASN A 275 1.91 28.18 13.48
N LEU A 276 2.14 27.59 14.66
CA LEU A 276 1.59 28.10 15.92
C LEU A 276 2.11 29.50 16.29
N HIS A 277 3.29 29.87 15.80
CA HIS A 277 3.90 31.18 16.04
C HIS A 277 3.07 32.32 15.45
N THR A 278 2.60 32.19 14.20
CA THR A 278 1.75 33.20 13.56
C THR A 278 0.46 33.43 14.35
N LEU A 279 -0.14 32.38 14.92
CA LEU A 279 -1.33 32.54 15.76
C LEU A 279 -1.04 33.40 17.00
N ILE A 280 0.10 33.16 17.67
CA ILE A 280 0.51 33.96 18.83
C ILE A 280 0.81 35.40 18.41
N GLU A 281 1.47 35.62 17.28
CA GLU A 281 1.79 36.95 16.78
C GLU A 281 0.54 37.76 16.45
N VAL A 282 -0.44 37.16 15.74
CA VAL A 282 -1.73 37.78 15.44
C VAL A 282 -2.47 38.17 16.72
N TYR A 283 -2.57 37.24 17.67
CA TYR A 283 -3.21 37.49 18.96
C TYR A 283 -2.44 38.53 19.80
N GLY A 284 -1.11 38.47 19.80
CA GLY A 284 -0.22 39.34 20.57
C GLY A 284 -0.25 40.80 20.12
N LYS A 285 -0.41 41.04 18.81
CA LYS A 285 -0.52 42.38 18.21
C LYS A 285 -1.92 42.99 18.35
N ASP A 286 -2.97 42.18 18.57
CA ASP A 286 -4.35 42.66 18.60
C ASP A 286 -4.94 42.73 20.02
N LYS A 287 -4.98 43.94 20.59
CA LYS A 287 -5.51 44.18 21.94
C LYS A 287 -7.02 43.96 22.05
N GLU A 288 -7.75 44.03 20.96
CA GLU A 288 -9.19 43.77 20.96
C GLU A 288 -9.48 42.27 20.95
N LEU A 289 -8.73 41.46 20.21
CA LEU A 289 -8.79 40.00 20.35
C LEU A 289 -8.48 39.56 21.79
N GLN A 290 -7.47 40.16 22.42
CA GLN A 290 -7.14 39.91 23.84
C GLN A 290 -8.23 40.36 24.82
N SER A 291 -9.03 41.38 24.47
CA SER A 291 -10.11 41.85 25.33
C SER A 291 -11.31 40.91 25.30
N ILE A 292 -11.59 40.27 24.14
CA ILE A 292 -12.77 39.41 23.96
C ILE A 292 -12.51 37.91 24.19
N ALA A 293 -11.28 37.40 24.03
CA ALA A 293 -10.99 35.97 24.13
C ALA A 293 -9.65 35.69 24.82
N ASN A 294 -9.45 34.44 25.26
CA ASN A 294 -8.16 33.90 25.68
C ASN A 294 -7.56 33.02 24.58
N LEU A 295 -6.24 32.95 24.49
CA LEU A 295 -5.54 32.03 23.60
C LEU A 295 -5.20 30.73 24.36
N VAL A 296 -5.56 29.57 23.81
CA VAL A 296 -5.29 28.27 24.44
C VAL A 296 -4.59 27.36 23.43
N ILE A 297 -3.34 26.98 23.71
CA ILE A 297 -2.53 26.15 22.81
C ILE A 297 -2.09 24.85 23.49
N PHE A 298 -2.62 23.73 23.02
CA PHE A 298 -2.12 22.40 23.32
C PHE A 298 -1.05 22.01 22.28
N ALA A 299 0.21 22.30 22.58
CA ALA A 299 1.37 22.02 21.72
C ALA A 299 2.10 20.74 22.18
N GLY A 300 1.55 19.58 21.85
CA GLY A 300 2.08 18.28 22.27
C GLY A 300 2.07 18.03 23.78
N ILE A 301 2.72 16.94 24.21
CA ILE A 301 2.87 16.55 25.61
C ILE A 301 4.31 16.78 26.02
N ARG A 302 4.54 17.47 27.15
CA ARG A 302 5.89 17.78 27.64
C ARG A 302 6.06 17.60 29.13
N LYS A 303 7.24 17.11 29.53
CA LYS A 303 7.71 17.09 30.92
C LYS A 303 8.82 18.11 31.13
N ASP A 304 9.85 18.05 30.29
CA ASP A 304 11.04 18.91 30.30
C ASP A 304 11.43 19.25 28.85
N ILE A 305 11.27 20.52 28.47
CA ILE A 305 11.52 21.01 27.10
C ILE A 305 12.99 20.82 26.71
N SER A 306 13.92 20.91 27.67
CA SER A 306 15.36 20.81 27.40
C SER A 306 15.81 19.41 26.93
N LYS A 307 14.97 18.39 27.15
CA LYS A 307 15.23 16.99 26.80
C LYS A 307 14.41 16.49 25.60
N MET A 308 13.61 17.36 25.00
CA MET A 308 12.81 17.02 23.83
C MET A 308 13.69 17.05 22.56
N PRO A 309 13.25 16.40 21.46
CA PRO A 309 13.92 16.52 20.16
C PRO A 309 14.08 17.99 19.77
N GLU A 310 15.22 18.35 19.17
CA GLU A 310 15.61 19.75 18.91
C GLU A 310 14.51 20.52 18.16
N SER A 311 13.89 19.90 17.15
CA SER A 311 12.80 20.51 16.38
C SER A 311 11.57 20.89 17.23
N GLU A 312 11.19 20.03 18.18
CA GLU A 312 10.04 20.30 19.08
C GLU A 312 10.42 21.31 20.16
N LYS A 313 11.64 21.19 20.68
CA LYS A 313 12.24 22.09 21.66
C LYS A 313 12.30 23.52 21.12
N ASP A 314 12.73 23.72 19.88
CA ASP A 314 12.81 25.03 19.24
C ASP A 314 11.44 25.67 19.13
N VAL A 315 10.44 24.91 18.63
CA VAL A 315 9.07 25.42 18.51
C VAL A 315 8.52 25.83 19.87
N LEU A 316 8.64 24.96 20.89
CA LEU A 316 8.13 25.25 22.24
C LEU A 316 8.85 26.42 22.90
N THR A 317 10.16 26.55 22.69
CA THR A 317 10.95 27.67 23.18
C THR A 317 10.45 28.98 22.55
N ASP A 318 10.23 28.99 21.25
CA ASP A 318 9.69 30.16 20.55
C ASP A 318 8.29 30.54 21.03
N LEU A 319 7.40 29.57 21.30
CA LEU A 319 6.07 29.89 21.86
C LEU A 319 6.20 30.63 23.21
N LEU A 320 7.16 30.23 24.07
CA LEU A 320 7.40 30.87 25.36
C LEU A 320 8.01 32.28 25.18
N LEU A 321 8.95 32.44 24.25
CA LEU A 321 9.54 33.74 23.92
C LEU A 321 8.49 34.70 23.33
N LEU A 322 7.57 34.22 22.50
CA LEU A 322 6.48 35.02 21.96
C LEU A 322 5.45 35.40 23.05
N MET A 323 5.15 34.47 23.96
CA MET A 323 4.29 34.76 25.12
C MET A 323 4.86 35.90 25.97
N ASP A 324 6.17 35.89 26.20
CA ASP A 324 6.89 36.94 26.93
C ASP A 324 6.93 38.26 26.14
N LYS A 325 7.36 38.22 24.86
CA LYS A 325 7.45 39.37 23.95
C LYS A 325 6.16 40.20 23.89
N TYR A 326 5.00 39.55 23.90
CA TYR A 326 3.70 40.21 23.78
C TYR A 326 2.97 40.41 25.12
N ASP A 327 3.60 40.08 26.25
CA ASP A 327 3.02 40.16 27.60
C ASP A 327 1.65 39.47 27.69
N LEU A 328 1.66 38.17 27.37
CA LEU A 328 0.46 37.33 27.29
C LEU A 328 0.18 36.52 28.57
N TYR A 329 0.91 36.80 29.66
CA TYR A 329 0.64 36.22 30.96
C TYR A 329 -0.81 36.51 31.41
N GLY A 330 -1.53 35.48 31.86
CA GLY A 330 -2.93 35.62 32.24
C GLY A 330 -3.93 35.64 31.08
N LYS A 331 -3.46 35.64 29.82
CA LYS A 331 -4.27 35.69 28.59
C LYS A 331 -4.04 34.51 27.65
N MET A 332 -2.91 33.82 27.81
CA MET A 332 -2.52 32.67 27.02
C MET A 332 -2.27 31.46 27.92
N ALA A 333 -2.88 30.33 27.59
CA ALA A 333 -2.64 29.04 28.23
C ALA A 333 -1.83 28.12 27.32
N ILE A 334 -0.79 27.50 27.88
CA ILE A 334 -0.01 26.44 27.20
C ILE A 334 0.03 25.20 28.10
N PRO A 335 -1.06 24.43 28.23
CA PRO A 335 -1.10 23.19 29.01
C PRO A 335 0.06 22.24 28.69
N LYS A 336 0.61 21.56 29.71
CA LYS A 336 1.75 20.63 29.56
C LYS A 336 1.36 19.23 29.11
N LYS A 337 0.17 18.79 29.49
CA LYS A 337 -0.32 17.42 29.30
C LYS A 337 -1.81 17.45 29.01
N HIS A 338 -2.27 16.42 28.32
CA HIS A 338 -3.66 16.01 28.19
C HIS A 338 -3.67 14.51 27.89
N ASP A 339 -4.75 13.83 28.23
CA ASP A 339 -5.03 12.47 27.78
C ASP A 339 -5.52 12.52 26.32
N VAL A 340 -4.67 12.05 25.41
CA VAL A 340 -4.94 12.03 23.96
C VAL A 340 -6.18 11.20 23.63
N GLU A 341 -6.44 10.14 24.40
CA GLU A 341 -7.58 9.27 24.15
C GLU A 341 -8.86 9.85 24.76
N ASN A 342 -8.81 10.39 25.96
CA ASN A 342 -10.00 10.66 26.74
C ASN A 342 -10.39 12.13 26.90
N GLU A 343 -9.44 13.06 26.70
CA GLU A 343 -9.67 14.49 26.96
C GLU A 343 -9.82 15.31 25.68
N VAL A 344 -9.36 14.85 24.52
CA VAL A 344 -9.38 15.66 23.28
C VAL A 344 -10.80 16.10 22.89
N SER A 345 -11.78 15.20 22.91
CA SER A 345 -13.18 15.57 22.64
C SER A 345 -13.75 16.51 23.70
N ILE A 346 -13.31 16.38 24.96
CA ILE A 346 -13.70 17.25 26.07
C ILE A 346 -13.10 18.65 25.92
N ILE A 347 -11.86 18.76 25.46
CA ILE A 347 -11.20 20.05 25.19
C ILE A 347 -11.99 20.81 24.12
N TYR A 348 -12.40 20.14 23.04
CA TYR A 348 -13.21 20.78 22.00
C TYR A 348 -14.58 21.22 22.51
N ARG A 349 -15.30 20.35 23.22
CA ARG A 349 -16.60 20.69 23.80
C ARG A 349 -16.51 21.81 24.83
N TYR A 350 -15.49 21.79 25.69
CA TYR A 350 -15.27 22.84 26.68
C TYR A 350 -14.98 24.20 26.02
N ALA A 351 -14.21 24.23 24.93
CA ALA A 351 -14.02 25.45 24.14
C ALA A 351 -15.31 25.91 23.44
N ALA A 352 -16.13 24.99 22.93
CA ALA A 352 -17.41 25.31 22.30
C ALA A 352 -18.43 25.88 23.30
N GLU A 353 -18.51 25.33 24.52
CA GLU A 353 -19.35 25.86 25.61
C GLU A 353 -18.99 27.31 25.99
N LYS A 354 -17.72 27.67 25.85
CA LYS A 354 -17.23 29.05 26.05
C LYS A 354 -17.47 29.96 24.84
N ARG A 355 -18.16 29.47 23.80
CA ARG A 355 -18.31 30.13 22.49
C ARG A 355 -16.98 30.48 21.83
N GLY A 356 -16.00 29.59 21.97
CA GLY A 356 -14.69 29.72 21.36
C GLY A 356 -14.65 29.38 19.87
N VAL A 357 -13.43 29.30 19.33
CA VAL A 357 -13.14 28.94 17.94
C VAL A 357 -11.89 28.05 17.91
N PHE A 358 -11.89 27.00 17.08
CA PHE A 358 -10.71 26.19 16.83
C PHE A 358 -9.90 26.75 15.66
N VAL A 359 -8.58 26.71 15.78
CA VAL A 359 -7.67 27.29 14.79
C VAL A 359 -6.63 26.28 14.34
N ASN A 360 -6.52 26.09 13.02
CA ASN A 360 -5.44 25.32 12.39
C ASN A 360 -4.84 26.10 11.21
N LEU A 361 -3.71 26.77 11.47
CA LEU A 361 -3.01 27.60 10.48
C LEU A 361 -1.82 26.89 9.84
N ALA A 362 -1.83 25.55 9.77
CA ALA A 362 -0.74 24.82 9.16
C ALA A 362 -0.44 25.35 7.75
N LEU A 363 0.86 25.45 7.40
CA LEU A 363 1.27 25.95 6.09
C LEU A 363 0.69 25.12 4.94
N HIS A 364 0.54 23.82 5.19
CA HIS A 364 -0.23 22.88 4.40
C HIS A 364 -0.80 21.79 5.32
N GLU A 365 -2.07 21.43 5.15
CA GLU A 365 -2.73 20.37 5.90
C GLU A 365 -3.29 19.33 4.93
N ASN A 366 -2.76 18.11 4.92
CA ASN A 366 -3.13 17.09 3.92
C ASN A 366 -4.64 16.77 3.94
N PHE A 367 -5.22 16.67 5.14
CA PHE A 367 -6.65 16.43 5.34
C PHE A 367 -7.24 17.34 6.41
N GLY A 368 -6.85 17.12 7.67
CA GLY A 368 -7.31 17.92 8.81
C GLY A 368 -8.29 17.18 9.73
N LEU A 369 -7.88 16.05 10.31
CA LEU A 369 -8.70 15.32 11.30
C LEU A 369 -9.14 16.22 12.47
N THR A 370 -8.22 17.03 13.01
CA THR A 370 -8.56 17.97 14.10
C THR A 370 -9.61 19.01 13.71
N VAL A 371 -9.72 19.33 12.42
CA VAL A 371 -10.74 20.24 11.89
C VAL A 371 -12.11 19.59 11.98
N ILE A 372 -12.25 18.34 11.53
CA ILE A 372 -13.52 17.61 11.59
C ILE A 372 -13.88 17.18 13.02
N GLU A 373 -12.90 16.80 13.85
CA GLU A 373 -13.09 16.46 15.27
C GLU A 373 -13.63 17.66 16.08
N SER A 374 -13.02 18.84 15.91
CA SER A 374 -13.47 20.07 16.59
C SER A 374 -14.84 20.52 16.10
N ALA A 375 -15.05 20.55 14.77
CA ALA A 375 -16.33 20.94 14.20
C ALA A 375 -17.49 20.01 14.58
N SER A 376 -17.28 18.68 14.62
CA SER A 376 -18.30 17.73 15.09
C SER A 376 -18.63 17.93 16.57
N SER A 377 -17.66 18.40 17.35
CA SER A 377 -17.86 18.76 18.76
C SER A 377 -18.64 20.08 18.93
N GLY A 378 -19.04 20.71 17.83
CA GLY A 378 -19.78 21.97 17.77
C GLY A 378 -18.91 23.22 17.92
N LEU A 379 -17.59 23.09 17.71
CA LEU A 379 -16.64 24.22 17.77
C LEU A 379 -16.40 24.77 16.35
N PRO A 380 -16.81 26.01 16.04
CA PRO A 380 -16.49 26.64 14.75
C PRO A 380 -14.99 26.70 14.49
N VAL A 381 -14.59 26.68 13.22
CA VAL A 381 -13.17 26.57 12.84
C VAL A 381 -12.67 27.74 11.99
N VAL A 382 -11.41 28.14 12.18
CA VAL A 382 -10.65 29.02 11.27
C VAL A 382 -9.42 28.26 10.83
N VAL A 383 -9.35 27.91 9.55
CA VAL A 383 -8.37 26.92 9.06
C VAL A 383 -7.69 27.37 7.78
N THR A 384 -6.48 26.84 7.57
CA THR A 384 -5.70 27.08 6.36
C THR A 384 -6.47 26.72 5.09
N LYS A 385 -6.35 27.56 4.05
CA LYS A 385 -6.86 27.24 2.71
C LYS A 385 -5.99 26.25 1.93
N ASN A 386 -4.83 25.86 2.48
CA ASN A 386 -3.85 25.03 1.80
C ASN A 386 -4.00 23.55 2.18
N GLY A 387 -4.49 22.73 1.24
CA GLY A 387 -4.70 21.29 1.41
C GLY A 387 -6.14 20.93 1.76
N GLY A 388 -6.35 19.79 2.43
CA GLY A 388 -7.66 19.20 2.67
C GLY A 388 -8.74 20.06 3.33
N PRO A 389 -8.44 21.03 4.23
CA PRO A 389 -9.47 21.90 4.78
C PRO A 389 -10.22 22.73 3.72
N SER A 390 -9.60 23.00 2.57
CA SER A 390 -10.25 23.69 1.45
C SER A 390 -11.41 22.92 0.82
N GLU A 391 -11.51 21.60 1.04
CA GLU A 391 -12.66 20.77 0.65
C GLU A 391 -13.67 20.62 1.81
N ILE A 392 -13.18 20.58 3.06
CA ILE A 392 -14.01 20.43 4.26
C ILE A 392 -14.92 21.63 4.48
N ILE A 393 -14.38 22.87 4.44
CA ILE A 393 -15.14 24.06 4.79
C ILE A 393 -16.30 24.35 3.81
N PRO A 394 -16.12 24.29 2.48
CA PRO A 394 -17.24 24.50 1.55
C PRO A 394 -18.33 23.44 1.70
N THR A 395 -17.94 22.18 1.97
CA THR A 395 -18.87 21.06 2.15
C THR A 395 -19.65 21.18 3.45
N CYS A 396 -18.98 21.51 4.55
CA CYS A 396 -19.59 21.50 5.88
C CYS A 396 -20.13 22.85 6.34
N GLN A 397 -19.67 23.97 5.76
CA GLN A 397 -20.07 25.33 6.12
C GLN A 397 -19.99 25.59 7.63
N ASN A 398 -18.87 25.18 8.22
CA ASN A 398 -18.61 25.10 9.66
C ASN A 398 -17.51 26.06 10.15
N GLY A 399 -17.07 26.99 9.29
CA GLY A 399 -15.96 27.88 9.60
C GLY A 399 -15.49 28.72 8.42
N GLU A 400 -14.29 29.29 8.56
CA GLU A 400 -13.67 30.16 7.56
C GLU A 400 -12.30 29.64 7.09
N LEU A 401 -12.02 29.77 5.79
CA LEU A 401 -10.71 29.50 5.19
C LEU A 401 -9.86 30.78 5.20
N VAL A 402 -8.61 30.66 5.62
CA VAL A 402 -7.65 31.76 5.65
C VAL A 402 -6.33 31.38 5.01
N ASP A 403 -5.64 32.35 4.43
CA ASP A 403 -4.23 32.19 4.10
C ASP A 403 -3.40 32.17 5.40
N PRO A 404 -2.65 31.09 5.71
CA PRO A 404 -1.92 30.96 6.97
C PRO A 404 -0.80 32.01 7.13
N GLN A 405 -0.42 32.72 6.07
CA GLN A 405 0.58 33.80 6.11
C GLN A 405 -0.05 35.20 6.15
N ASN A 406 -1.38 35.32 6.03
CA ASN A 406 -2.07 36.61 6.01
C ASN A 406 -2.69 36.93 7.38
N GLU A 407 -1.93 37.65 8.21
CA GLU A 407 -2.36 38.06 9.56
C GLU A 407 -3.72 38.78 9.56
N ASN A 408 -4.01 39.61 8.55
CA ASN A 408 -5.26 40.38 8.47
C ASN A 408 -6.48 39.48 8.22
N GLN A 409 -6.34 38.46 7.37
CA GLN A 409 -7.43 37.49 7.14
C GLN A 409 -7.71 36.68 8.40
N ILE A 410 -6.66 36.17 9.06
CA ILE A 410 -6.76 35.39 10.30
C ILE A 410 -7.48 36.22 11.37
N LYS A 411 -7.01 37.45 11.60
CA LYS A 411 -7.61 38.39 12.56
C LYS A 411 -9.08 38.65 12.26
N LYS A 412 -9.43 38.93 11.01
CA LYS A 412 -10.81 39.22 10.59
C LYS A 412 -11.73 38.02 10.86
N ALA A 413 -11.32 36.82 10.44
CA ALA A 413 -12.10 35.59 10.64
C ALA A 413 -12.34 35.30 12.13
N LEU A 414 -11.29 35.41 12.96
CA LEU A 414 -11.42 35.20 14.41
C LEU A 414 -12.41 36.19 15.04
N ARG A 415 -12.31 37.47 14.70
CA ARG A 415 -13.22 38.50 15.24
C ARG A 415 -14.66 38.24 14.82
N ASN A 416 -14.90 37.99 13.53
CA ASN A 416 -16.23 37.72 13.01
C ASN A 416 -16.92 36.60 13.81
N ILE A 417 -16.24 35.46 13.97
CA ILE A 417 -16.79 34.30 14.69
C ILE A 417 -17.00 34.59 16.19
N LEU A 418 -16.08 35.31 16.83
CA LEU A 418 -16.15 35.57 18.28
C LEU A 418 -17.18 36.66 18.63
N THR A 419 -17.46 37.61 17.73
CA THR A 419 -18.38 38.72 17.99
C THR A 419 -19.79 38.52 17.43
N ASP A 420 -19.97 37.74 16.37
CA ASP A 420 -21.28 37.45 15.78
C ASP A 420 -21.83 36.11 16.30
N GLU A 421 -22.84 36.20 17.16
CA GLU A 421 -23.50 35.02 17.73
C GLU A 421 -24.29 34.19 16.73
N ASN A 422 -24.92 34.82 15.75
CA ASN A 422 -25.69 34.10 14.75
C ASN A 422 -24.74 33.31 13.84
N GLN A 423 -23.63 33.94 13.43
CA GLN A 423 -22.60 33.27 12.64
C GLN A 423 -21.96 32.12 13.41
N TRP A 424 -21.66 32.32 14.70
CA TRP A 424 -21.11 31.26 15.55
C TRP A 424 -22.04 30.05 15.63
N ARG A 425 -23.34 30.27 15.90
CA ARG A 425 -24.35 29.20 15.98
C ARG A 425 -24.53 28.51 14.64
N TYR A 426 -24.50 29.27 13.53
CA TYR A 426 -24.56 28.73 12.18
C TYR A 426 -23.43 27.74 11.93
N TYR A 427 -22.19 28.15 12.15
CA TYR A 427 -21.01 27.29 11.98
C TYR A 427 -21.01 26.10 12.94
N SER A 428 -21.40 26.30 14.20
CA SER A 428 -21.47 25.24 15.21
C SER A 428 -22.46 24.15 14.83
N ASN A 429 -23.69 24.53 14.45
CA ASN A 429 -24.75 23.58 14.06
C ASN A 429 -24.39 22.84 12.76
N ASN A 430 -23.87 23.57 11.78
CA ASN A 430 -23.43 22.98 10.52
C ASN A 430 -22.25 22.02 10.71
N GLY A 431 -21.28 22.36 11.58
CA GLY A 431 -20.20 21.47 11.96
C GLY A 431 -20.71 20.16 12.57
N ALA A 432 -21.61 20.25 13.55
CA ALA A 432 -22.21 19.09 14.20
C ALA A 432 -22.96 18.17 13.23
N ILE A 433 -23.71 18.73 12.27
CA ILE A 433 -24.56 17.95 11.36
C ILE A 433 -23.79 17.46 10.13
N ASN A 434 -23.10 18.35 9.43
CA ASN A 434 -22.51 18.05 8.13
C ASN A 434 -21.25 17.17 8.25
N ILE A 435 -20.49 17.28 9.35
CA ILE A 435 -19.35 16.39 9.60
C ILE A 435 -19.83 14.96 9.79
N GLN A 436 -20.88 14.73 10.58
CA GLN A 436 -21.43 13.38 10.76
C GLN A 436 -21.94 12.80 9.44
N LYS A 437 -22.54 13.64 8.59
CA LYS A 437 -23.05 13.24 7.29
C LYS A 437 -21.94 12.88 6.29
N HIS A 438 -20.89 13.69 6.20
CA HIS A 438 -19.89 13.61 5.12
C HIS A 438 -18.55 12.99 5.54
N TYR A 439 -18.17 13.12 6.81
CA TYR A 439 -16.85 12.75 7.34
C TYR A 439 -16.99 11.87 8.60
N SER A 440 -17.85 10.87 8.54
CA SER A 440 -17.94 9.81 9.55
C SER A 440 -17.42 8.49 9.00
N TRP A 441 -16.89 7.64 9.89
CA TRP A 441 -16.42 6.32 9.47
C TRP A 441 -17.54 5.45 8.90
N LEU A 442 -18.78 5.64 9.39
CA LEU A 442 -19.95 4.96 8.83
C LEU A 442 -20.18 5.35 7.36
N THR A 443 -20.17 6.64 7.03
CA THR A 443 -20.30 7.11 5.64
C THR A 443 -19.16 6.59 4.78
N HIS A 444 -17.92 6.66 5.28
CA HIS A 444 -16.74 6.13 4.60
C HIS A 444 -16.90 4.65 4.25
N VAL A 445 -17.22 3.82 5.24
CA VAL A 445 -17.33 2.36 5.08
C VAL A 445 -18.47 1.98 4.16
N ASN A 446 -19.61 2.66 4.23
CA ASN A 446 -20.73 2.40 3.33
C ASN A 446 -20.33 2.63 1.86
N HIS A 447 -19.77 3.81 1.56
CA HIS A 447 -19.31 4.13 0.20
C HIS A 447 -18.22 3.16 -0.27
N TYR A 448 -17.26 2.84 0.60
CA TYR A 448 -16.21 1.87 0.30
C TYR A 448 -16.78 0.48 -0.02
N VAL A 449 -17.69 -0.05 0.79
CA VAL A 449 -18.29 -1.38 0.58
C VAL A 449 -19.14 -1.42 -0.69
N ASP A 450 -19.83 -0.33 -1.04
CA ASP A 450 -20.55 -0.22 -2.31
C ASP A 450 -19.60 -0.35 -3.51
N LEU A 451 -18.47 0.36 -3.50
CA LEU A 451 -17.43 0.24 -4.54
C LEU A 451 -16.81 -1.16 -4.61
N VAL A 452 -16.59 -1.80 -3.45
CA VAL A 452 -16.10 -3.18 -3.38
C VAL A 452 -17.12 -4.13 -4.01
N ASN A 453 -18.40 -4.01 -3.67
CA ASN A 453 -19.46 -4.85 -4.21
C ASN A 453 -19.67 -4.63 -5.71
N GLU A 454 -19.58 -3.39 -6.19
CA GLU A 454 -19.57 -3.07 -7.61
C GLU A 454 -18.45 -3.85 -8.31
N ASN A 455 -17.19 -3.66 -7.89
CA ASN A 455 -16.03 -4.33 -8.50
C ASN A 455 -16.08 -5.87 -8.40
N LEU A 456 -16.65 -6.41 -7.31
CA LEU A 456 -16.85 -7.85 -7.16
C LEU A 456 -17.96 -8.39 -8.04
N SER A 457 -19.06 -7.66 -8.24
CA SER A 457 -20.17 -8.06 -9.12
C SER A 457 -19.70 -8.20 -10.57
N LEU A 458 -18.67 -7.42 -10.92
CA LEU A 458 -18.07 -7.40 -12.25
C LEU A 458 -16.97 -8.47 -12.39
N SER A 459 -16.49 -9.03 -11.28
CA SER A 459 -15.49 -10.10 -11.21
C SER A 459 -16.15 -11.50 -11.19
N SER A 460 -16.26 -12.16 -12.35
CA SER A 460 -16.84 -13.52 -12.49
C SER A 460 -15.92 -14.69 -12.03
N GLY A 461 -14.86 -14.44 -11.25
CA GLY A 461 -13.80 -15.41 -10.97
C GLY A 461 -13.81 -15.98 -9.55
N SER A 462 -14.16 -17.26 -9.39
CA SER A 462 -13.93 -17.99 -8.13
C SER A 462 -12.42 -18.08 -7.82
N GLY A 463 -12.01 -17.58 -6.65
CA GLY A 463 -10.62 -17.65 -6.17
C GLY A 463 -10.08 -19.08 -5.97
N ILE A 464 -8.90 -19.17 -5.35
CA ILE A 464 -8.07 -20.38 -5.17
C ILE A 464 -8.72 -21.57 -4.47
N LYS A 465 -9.94 -21.45 -3.92
CA LYS A 465 -10.70 -22.52 -3.21
C LYS A 465 -10.82 -23.88 -3.94
N LYS A 466 -10.36 -24.00 -5.19
CA LYS A 466 -10.25 -25.26 -5.93
C LYS A 466 -8.87 -25.42 -6.62
N GLN A 467 -7.76 -25.24 -5.92
CA GLN A 467 -6.46 -25.70 -6.45
C GLN A 467 -6.49 -27.23 -6.51
N HIS A 468 -6.77 -27.77 -7.69
CA HIS A 468 -6.68 -29.19 -7.94
C HIS A 468 -5.19 -29.55 -8.01
N TYR A 469 -4.70 -30.28 -7.01
CA TYR A 469 -3.50 -31.08 -7.21
C TYR A 469 -3.92 -32.16 -8.19
N PRO A 470 -3.31 -32.19 -9.39
CA PRO A 470 -3.65 -33.27 -10.30
C PRO A 470 -3.26 -34.57 -9.59
N ASN A 471 -4.16 -35.56 -9.58
CA ASN A 471 -3.95 -36.85 -8.93
C ASN A 471 -2.95 -37.65 -9.76
N ILE A 472 -1.70 -37.18 -9.82
CA ILE A 472 -0.65 -37.72 -10.68
C ILE A 472 0.34 -38.44 -9.79
N ASN A 473 0.64 -39.70 -10.15
CA ASN A 473 1.73 -40.45 -9.58
C ASN A 473 3.07 -39.97 -10.20
N ILE A 474 3.51 -38.77 -9.85
CA ILE A 474 4.88 -38.31 -10.18
C ILE A 474 5.75 -38.73 -8.99
N GLU A 475 6.23 -39.97 -9.00
CA GLU A 475 6.97 -40.57 -7.88
C GLU A 475 8.12 -39.70 -7.36
N ARG A 476 8.78 -38.95 -8.27
CA ARG A 476 9.86 -38.02 -7.93
C ARG A 476 9.39 -36.77 -7.17
N LEU A 477 8.25 -36.17 -7.55
CA LEU A 477 7.73 -34.97 -6.88
C LEU A 477 7.05 -35.29 -5.54
N LYS A 478 6.65 -36.54 -5.31
CA LYS A 478 6.13 -37.02 -4.02
C LYS A 478 7.18 -37.08 -2.91
N ARG A 479 8.49 -37.06 -3.25
CA ARG A 479 9.61 -37.19 -2.30
C ARG A 479 10.11 -35.87 -1.69
N LYS A 480 9.33 -34.78 -1.78
CA LYS A 480 9.68 -33.40 -1.37
C LYS A 480 10.93 -32.87 -2.09
N VAL A 481 10.72 -32.31 -3.28
CA VAL A 481 11.73 -31.50 -3.98
C VAL A 481 12.11 -30.30 -3.12
N GLU A 482 13.40 -30.04 -2.97
CA GLU A 482 13.93 -28.91 -2.17
C GLU A 482 14.52 -27.80 -3.06
N ASN A 483 14.92 -28.12 -4.30
CA ASN A 483 15.57 -27.19 -5.23
C ASN A 483 14.94 -27.28 -6.63
N LEU A 484 14.94 -26.17 -7.36
CA LEU A 484 14.41 -26.09 -8.72
C LEU A 484 15.41 -25.39 -9.64
N LEU A 485 15.80 -26.04 -10.73
CA LEU A 485 16.52 -25.40 -11.84
C LEU A 485 15.53 -25.13 -12.97
N VAL A 486 15.41 -23.87 -13.38
CA VAL A 486 14.60 -23.42 -14.50
C VAL A 486 15.51 -22.86 -15.58
N SER A 487 15.30 -23.23 -16.84
CA SER A 487 16.04 -22.67 -17.97
C SER A 487 15.07 -22.24 -19.07
N ASP A 488 15.29 -21.06 -19.64
CA ASP A 488 14.80 -20.81 -21.00
C ASP A 488 15.50 -21.74 -22.00
N ILE A 489 14.89 -21.92 -23.17
CA ILE A 489 15.40 -22.79 -24.23
C ILE A 489 16.28 -22.01 -25.21
N ASP A 490 15.73 -20.99 -25.84
CA ASP A 490 16.31 -20.36 -27.03
C ASP A 490 17.34 -19.31 -26.60
N GLY A 491 18.58 -19.41 -27.06
CA GLY A 491 19.67 -18.53 -26.61
C GLY A 491 20.19 -18.87 -25.20
N THR A 492 19.39 -19.56 -24.38
CA THR A 492 19.78 -19.95 -23.01
C THR A 492 20.23 -21.40 -22.88
N LEU A 493 19.36 -22.38 -23.13
CA LEU A 493 19.76 -23.80 -23.06
C LEU A 493 20.47 -24.22 -24.33
N ILE A 494 19.92 -23.84 -25.48
CA ILE A 494 20.44 -24.15 -26.81
C ILE A 494 20.69 -22.86 -27.57
N GLU A 495 21.82 -22.82 -28.27
CA GLU A 495 22.15 -21.77 -29.23
C GLU A 495 22.84 -22.45 -30.42
N PRO A 496 22.04 -22.96 -31.39
CA PRO A 496 22.57 -23.72 -32.51
C PRO A 496 23.60 -22.93 -33.32
N LYS A 497 23.49 -21.59 -33.37
CA LYS A 497 24.47 -20.74 -34.08
C LYS A 497 25.86 -20.80 -33.45
N LEU A 498 25.95 -21.15 -32.17
CA LEU A 498 27.20 -21.30 -31.42
C LEU A 498 27.58 -22.77 -31.20
N SER A 499 26.94 -23.71 -31.92
CA SER A 499 27.14 -25.16 -31.75
C SER A 499 26.79 -25.67 -30.33
N ASN A 500 25.78 -25.08 -29.68
CA ASN A 500 25.24 -25.52 -28.38
C ASN A 500 26.31 -25.76 -27.29
N PRO A 501 27.12 -24.74 -26.94
CA PRO A 501 28.23 -24.90 -26.01
C PRO A 501 27.77 -25.35 -24.63
N GLY A 502 28.43 -26.38 -24.05
CA GLY A 502 28.15 -26.91 -22.71
C GLY A 502 26.90 -27.80 -22.59
N LEU A 503 26.17 -28.04 -23.69
CA LEU A 503 24.90 -28.76 -23.65
C LEU A 503 25.06 -30.21 -23.17
N GLU A 504 26.07 -30.95 -23.65
CA GLU A 504 26.30 -32.36 -23.25
C GLU A 504 26.72 -32.49 -21.77
N GLU A 505 27.57 -31.58 -21.27
CA GLU A 505 27.96 -31.54 -19.85
C GLU A 505 26.73 -31.24 -18.97
N LEU A 506 25.89 -30.28 -19.37
CA LEU A 506 24.66 -29.98 -18.65
C LEU A 506 23.67 -31.15 -18.66
N LYS A 507 23.50 -31.85 -19.80
CA LYS A 507 22.69 -33.08 -19.88
C LYS A 507 23.20 -34.13 -18.90
N ALA A 508 24.51 -34.36 -18.83
CA ALA A 508 25.10 -35.30 -17.88
C ALA A 508 24.80 -34.93 -16.42
N HIS A 509 24.89 -33.64 -16.06
CA HIS A 509 24.50 -33.16 -14.73
C HIS A 509 23.00 -33.32 -14.45
N LEU A 510 22.14 -33.04 -15.44
CA LEU A 510 20.70 -33.15 -15.30
C LEU A 510 20.21 -34.60 -15.20
N ILE A 511 20.89 -35.55 -15.87
CA ILE A 511 20.62 -36.99 -15.76
C ILE A 511 21.02 -37.47 -14.35
N ASN A 512 22.20 -37.05 -13.87
CA ASN A 512 22.73 -37.45 -12.57
C ASN A 512 22.27 -36.55 -11.41
N ARG A 513 21.27 -35.69 -11.62
CA ARG A 513 20.80 -34.75 -10.60
C ARG A 513 20.15 -35.48 -9.43
N SER A 514 20.35 -34.96 -8.22
CA SER A 514 19.72 -35.47 -6.98
C SER A 514 18.20 -35.60 -7.12
N GLU A 515 17.58 -36.55 -6.43
CA GLU A 515 16.12 -36.67 -6.36
C GLU A 515 15.46 -35.42 -5.75
N LYS A 516 16.20 -34.64 -4.97
CA LYS A 516 15.75 -33.38 -4.35
C LYS A 516 15.78 -32.17 -5.29
N MET A 517 16.29 -32.32 -6.52
CA MET A 517 16.41 -31.24 -7.51
C MET A 517 15.49 -31.50 -8.71
N ALA A 518 14.48 -30.64 -8.86
CA ALA A 518 13.63 -30.63 -10.04
C ALA A 518 14.25 -29.79 -11.16
N PHE A 519 13.89 -30.12 -12.39
CA PHE A 519 14.26 -29.40 -13.60
C PHE A 519 13.02 -28.92 -14.35
N ALA A 520 13.01 -27.66 -14.74
CA ALA A 520 11.96 -27.05 -15.53
C ALA A 520 12.51 -26.38 -16.79
N LEU A 521 11.77 -26.50 -17.89
CA LEU A 521 11.97 -25.66 -19.07
C LEU A 521 10.92 -24.55 -19.06
N ALA A 522 11.32 -23.31 -19.35
CA ALA A 522 10.40 -22.17 -19.44
C ALA A 522 10.59 -21.40 -20.74
N SER A 523 9.71 -21.59 -21.72
CA SER A 523 9.90 -21.09 -23.08
C SER A 523 8.70 -20.30 -23.61
N GLY A 524 8.98 -19.40 -24.56
CA GLY A 524 7.97 -18.78 -25.42
C GLY A 524 7.28 -19.77 -26.37
N ARG A 525 7.93 -20.92 -26.65
CA ARG A 525 7.43 -21.98 -27.52
C ARG A 525 6.16 -22.64 -26.96
N ASN A 526 5.25 -23.04 -27.85
CA ASN A 526 4.14 -23.92 -27.49
C ASN A 526 4.65 -25.34 -27.16
N LEU A 527 3.81 -26.15 -26.50
CA LEU A 527 4.20 -27.48 -26.04
C LEU A 527 4.71 -28.38 -27.17
N ARG A 528 4.13 -28.29 -28.38
CA ARG A 528 4.55 -29.10 -29.54
C ARG A 528 6.02 -28.82 -29.90
N LEU A 529 6.40 -27.55 -29.94
CA LEU A 529 7.76 -27.11 -30.26
C LEU A 529 8.74 -27.45 -29.13
N VAL A 530 8.33 -27.35 -27.87
CA VAL A 530 9.18 -27.79 -26.74
C VAL A 530 9.43 -29.30 -26.80
N LYS A 531 8.41 -30.11 -27.08
CA LYS A 531 8.56 -31.57 -27.26
C LYS A 531 9.52 -31.91 -28.39
N LYS A 532 9.48 -31.16 -29.49
CA LYS A 532 10.39 -31.32 -30.62
C LYS A 532 11.84 -31.11 -30.20
N VAL A 533 12.12 -30.03 -29.47
CA VAL A 533 13.47 -29.75 -28.92
C VAL A 533 13.94 -30.85 -27.97
N ILE A 534 13.09 -31.28 -27.03
CA ILE A 534 13.44 -32.37 -26.09
C ILE A 534 13.86 -33.64 -26.85
N LYS A 535 13.16 -33.97 -27.94
CA LYS A 535 13.45 -35.16 -28.76
C LYS A 535 14.71 -35.00 -29.60
N GLU A 536 14.83 -33.90 -30.33
CA GLU A 536 15.96 -33.64 -31.25
C GLU A 536 17.28 -33.53 -30.51
N GLU A 537 17.28 -32.80 -29.40
CA GLU A 537 18.46 -32.61 -28.56
C GLU A 537 18.61 -33.72 -27.51
N GLN A 538 17.73 -34.73 -27.46
CA GLN A 538 17.80 -35.83 -26.47
C GLN A 538 17.92 -35.32 -25.02
N LEU A 539 17.17 -34.27 -24.68
CA LEU A 539 17.21 -33.68 -23.33
C LEU A 539 16.61 -34.64 -22.30
N PRO A 540 17.16 -34.69 -21.06
CA PRO A 540 16.52 -35.39 -19.98
C PRO A 540 15.14 -34.78 -19.72
N LEU A 541 14.15 -35.64 -19.49
CA LEU A 541 12.77 -35.18 -19.34
C LEU A 541 12.66 -34.19 -18.16
N PRO A 542 12.14 -32.97 -18.40
CA PRO A 542 11.95 -31.99 -17.34
C PRO A 542 10.75 -32.37 -16.48
N ASP A 543 10.82 -32.10 -15.19
CA ASP A 543 9.72 -32.32 -14.24
C ASP A 543 8.55 -31.36 -14.52
N PHE A 544 8.86 -30.14 -14.96
CA PHE A 544 7.90 -29.11 -15.34
C PHE A 544 8.23 -28.50 -16.70
N ILE A 545 7.20 -28.14 -17.46
CA ILE A 545 7.35 -27.36 -18.69
C ILE A 545 6.41 -26.16 -18.61
N ILE A 546 6.99 -24.97 -18.67
CA ILE A 546 6.28 -23.70 -18.80
C ILE A 546 6.38 -23.30 -20.29
N CYS A 547 5.23 -23.16 -20.95
CA CYS A 547 5.14 -22.89 -22.38
C CYS A 547 4.40 -21.60 -22.67
N SER A 548 4.48 -21.16 -23.93
CA SER A 548 3.67 -20.06 -24.47
C SER A 548 3.77 -18.81 -23.60
N VAL A 549 5.02 -18.43 -23.27
CA VAL A 549 5.37 -17.25 -22.47
C VAL A 549 4.79 -17.28 -21.05
N GLY A 550 4.59 -18.49 -20.49
CA GLY A 550 4.06 -18.68 -19.15
C GLY A 550 2.55 -18.84 -19.07
N THR A 551 1.85 -18.96 -20.20
CA THR A 551 0.39 -19.15 -20.21
C THR A 551 -0.03 -20.60 -19.94
N GLU A 552 0.90 -21.55 -20.03
CA GLU A 552 0.64 -22.96 -19.77
C GLU A 552 1.74 -23.58 -18.92
N ILE A 553 1.34 -24.49 -18.01
CA ILE A 553 2.25 -25.30 -17.20
C ILE A 553 1.87 -26.76 -17.40
N TYR A 554 2.86 -27.58 -17.74
CA TYR A 554 2.71 -29.02 -17.92
C TYR A 554 3.60 -29.77 -16.94
N TYR A 555 3.07 -30.86 -16.38
CA TYR A 555 3.82 -31.87 -15.64
C TYR A 555 4.21 -33.01 -16.57
N THR A 556 5.36 -33.62 -16.31
CA THR A 556 5.73 -34.88 -16.97
C THR A 556 5.76 -36.03 -15.96
N ASN A 557 5.32 -37.21 -16.40
CA ASN A 557 5.34 -38.46 -15.61
C ASN A 557 6.16 -39.57 -16.30
N GLY A 558 7.00 -39.21 -17.27
CA GLY A 558 7.73 -40.15 -18.12
C GLY A 558 6.99 -40.62 -19.38
N LYS A 559 5.67 -40.45 -19.47
CA LYS A 559 4.84 -40.89 -20.61
C LYS A 559 3.96 -39.77 -21.18
N ASP A 560 3.37 -38.97 -20.31
CA ASP A 560 2.37 -37.95 -20.64
C ASP A 560 2.84 -36.55 -20.24
N TYR A 561 2.19 -35.57 -20.87
CA TYR A 561 2.33 -34.14 -20.56
C TYR A 561 0.99 -33.63 -20.06
N ILE A 562 0.89 -33.33 -18.77
CA ILE A 562 -0.37 -33.09 -18.08
C ILE A 562 -0.51 -31.61 -17.76
N LEU A 563 -1.49 -30.94 -18.35
CA LEU A 563 -1.76 -29.51 -18.14
C LEU A 563 -2.19 -29.23 -16.69
N ASP A 564 -1.60 -28.20 -16.06
CA ASP A 564 -2.01 -27.72 -14.75
C ASP A 564 -3.31 -26.90 -14.83
N LYS A 565 -4.44 -27.56 -14.55
CA LYS A 565 -5.75 -26.90 -14.49
C LYS A 565 -5.85 -25.83 -13.40
N GLY A 566 -5.04 -25.91 -12.35
CA GLY A 566 -4.96 -24.89 -11.30
C GLY A 566 -4.32 -23.60 -11.81
N TRP A 567 -3.27 -23.71 -12.63
CA TRP A 567 -2.67 -22.59 -13.34
C TRP A 567 -3.64 -22.00 -14.37
N SER A 568 -4.31 -22.84 -15.17
CA SER A 568 -5.33 -22.36 -16.11
C SER A 568 -6.45 -21.60 -15.39
N LYS A 569 -6.97 -22.12 -14.27
CA LYS A 569 -7.99 -21.43 -13.46
C LYS A 569 -7.46 -20.11 -12.90
N PHE A 570 -6.21 -20.09 -12.46
CA PHE A 570 -5.55 -18.88 -11.97
C PHE A 570 -5.46 -17.79 -13.05
N LEU A 571 -5.09 -18.16 -14.28
CA LEU A 571 -5.03 -17.25 -15.43
C LEU A 571 -6.41 -16.82 -15.93
N SER A 572 -7.44 -17.65 -15.76
CA SER A 572 -8.82 -17.31 -16.15
C SER A 572 -9.41 -16.13 -15.37
N GLY A 573 -8.83 -15.78 -14.22
CA GLY A 573 -9.27 -14.65 -13.42
C GLY A 573 -9.17 -13.35 -14.22
N ARG A 574 -10.33 -12.77 -14.56
CA ARG A 574 -10.46 -11.51 -15.32
C ARG A 574 -9.90 -11.53 -16.74
N TRP A 575 -9.74 -12.71 -17.32
CA TRP A 575 -9.40 -12.87 -18.71
C TRP A 575 -10.67 -13.06 -19.55
N LYS A 576 -10.95 -12.15 -20.49
CA LYS A 576 -12.07 -12.24 -21.44
C LYS A 576 -11.54 -12.26 -22.87
N ARG A 577 -11.05 -13.42 -23.29
CA ARG A 577 -10.41 -13.61 -24.60
C ARG A 577 -11.25 -13.04 -25.75
N GLU A 578 -12.53 -13.36 -25.78
CA GLU A 578 -13.42 -13.02 -26.88
C GLU A 578 -13.63 -11.51 -27.02
N ASP A 579 -13.77 -10.80 -25.89
CA ASP A 579 -13.90 -9.34 -25.88
C ASP A 579 -12.60 -8.67 -26.34
N ILE A 580 -11.44 -9.17 -25.89
CA ILE A 580 -10.12 -8.68 -26.32
C ILE A 580 -9.95 -8.82 -27.83
N VAL A 581 -10.21 -10.03 -28.36
CA VAL A 581 -10.15 -10.29 -29.82
C VAL A 581 -11.12 -9.37 -30.56
N SER A 582 -12.33 -9.16 -30.04
CA SER A 582 -13.33 -8.30 -30.67
C SER A 582 -12.87 -6.85 -30.75
N ARG A 583 -12.30 -6.29 -29.67
CA ARG A 583 -11.78 -4.93 -29.62
C ARG A 583 -10.59 -4.74 -30.57
N LEU A 584 -9.64 -5.67 -30.55
CA LEU A 584 -8.44 -5.61 -31.38
C LEU A 584 -8.72 -5.64 -32.90
N LYS A 585 -9.92 -6.03 -33.34
CA LYS A 585 -10.32 -5.90 -34.76
C LYS A 585 -10.31 -4.46 -35.26
N ALA A 586 -10.43 -3.47 -34.37
CA ALA A 586 -10.36 -2.05 -34.72
C ALA A 586 -8.93 -1.58 -35.04
N VAL A 587 -7.90 -2.40 -34.78
CA VAL A 587 -6.49 -2.04 -34.99
C VAL A 587 -6.04 -2.57 -36.35
N PRO A 588 -5.88 -1.71 -37.38
CA PRO A 588 -5.70 -2.14 -38.76
C PRO A 588 -4.33 -2.77 -39.05
N TRP A 589 -3.33 -2.51 -38.21
CA TRP A 589 -1.97 -3.04 -38.34
C TRP A 589 -1.75 -4.37 -37.58
N LEU A 590 -2.81 -4.94 -37.00
CA LEU A 590 -2.80 -6.27 -36.40
C LEU A 590 -3.49 -7.30 -37.31
N ARG A 591 -2.84 -8.45 -37.50
CA ARG A 591 -3.43 -9.62 -38.18
C ARG A 591 -3.30 -10.85 -37.30
N ILE A 592 -4.41 -11.51 -36.97
CA ILE A 592 -4.38 -12.68 -36.09
C ILE A 592 -3.51 -13.80 -36.68
N GLN A 593 -2.72 -14.48 -35.85
CA GLN A 593 -1.94 -15.65 -36.25
C GLN A 593 -2.83 -16.91 -36.36
N GLU A 594 -2.27 -17.96 -36.94
CA GLU A 594 -2.90 -19.27 -37.12
C GLU A 594 -3.31 -19.92 -35.80
N GLU A 595 -4.22 -20.90 -35.86
CA GLU A 595 -4.80 -21.56 -34.68
C GLU A 595 -3.73 -22.18 -33.77
N GLU A 596 -2.62 -22.67 -34.33
CA GLU A 596 -1.50 -23.27 -33.58
C GLU A 596 -0.70 -22.28 -32.72
N ALA A 597 -0.80 -20.98 -33.02
CA ALA A 597 -0.21 -19.92 -32.22
C ALA A 597 -1.15 -19.46 -31.08
N GLN A 598 -2.44 -19.79 -31.19
CA GLN A 598 -3.47 -19.42 -30.22
C GLN A 598 -3.57 -20.44 -29.07
N ASN A 599 -3.86 -19.96 -27.87
CA ASN A 599 -4.32 -20.82 -26.78
C ASN A 599 -5.32 -20.06 -25.89
N PRO A 600 -6.08 -20.72 -24.98
CA PRO A 600 -7.11 -20.04 -24.20
C PRO A 600 -6.67 -18.77 -23.45
N TYR A 601 -5.39 -18.67 -23.09
CA TYR A 601 -4.78 -17.56 -22.34
C TYR A 601 -3.67 -16.82 -23.10
N LYS A 602 -3.58 -16.99 -24.43
CA LYS A 602 -2.65 -16.28 -25.30
C LYS A 602 -3.30 -15.97 -26.63
N ILE A 603 -3.32 -14.70 -27.00
CA ILE A 603 -3.78 -14.26 -28.31
C ILE A 603 -2.57 -13.73 -29.07
N SER A 604 -2.24 -14.37 -30.19
CA SER A 604 -1.05 -14.02 -30.98
C SER A 604 -1.46 -13.34 -32.27
N TYR A 605 -0.83 -12.20 -32.57
CA TYR A 605 -1.00 -11.45 -33.82
C TYR A 605 0.35 -11.27 -34.52
N TYR A 606 0.31 -11.16 -35.84
CA TYR A 606 1.31 -10.46 -36.64
C TYR A 606 1.07 -8.95 -36.49
N TYR A 607 2.13 -8.16 -36.39
CA TYR A 607 2.03 -6.69 -36.37
C TYR A 607 2.99 -6.03 -37.36
N ASP A 608 2.60 -4.86 -37.89
CA ASP A 608 3.46 -4.00 -38.70
C ASP A 608 4.34 -3.14 -37.78
N LYS A 609 5.65 -3.39 -37.77
CA LYS A 609 6.61 -2.70 -36.90
C LYS A 609 6.61 -1.18 -37.10
N GLU A 610 6.48 -0.73 -38.33
CA GLU A 610 6.52 0.71 -38.67
C GLU A 610 5.26 1.46 -38.22
N LYS A 611 4.18 0.72 -37.91
CA LYS A 611 2.90 1.25 -37.45
C LYS A 611 2.57 0.89 -36.01
N TYR A 612 3.50 0.26 -35.29
CA TYR A 612 3.29 -0.15 -33.91
C TYR A 612 2.99 1.06 -33.03
N ASP A 613 1.78 1.10 -32.47
CA ASP A 613 1.34 2.13 -31.54
C ASP A 613 0.81 1.49 -30.26
N HIS A 614 1.63 1.54 -29.20
CA HIS A 614 1.24 0.99 -27.90
C HIS A 614 0.07 1.75 -27.28
N ALA A 615 0.01 3.09 -27.46
CA ALA A 615 -1.06 3.90 -26.87
C ALA A 615 -2.41 3.58 -27.52
N GLN A 616 -2.43 3.37 -28.83
CA GLN A 616 -3.64 2.92 -29.54
C GLN A 616 -4.14 1.56 -29.02
N LEU A 617 -3.24 0.61 -28.72
CA LEU A 617 -3.65 -0.67 -28.13
C LEU A 617 -4.33 -0.48 -26.77
N ILE A 618 -3.77 0.38 -25.91
CA ILE A 618 -4.34 0.71 -24.61
C ILE A 618 -5.71 1.38 -24.78
N GLU A 619 -5.85 2.32 -25.71
CA GLU A 619 -7.12 3.01 -25.99
C GLU A 619 -8.22 2.03 -26.46
N VAL A 620 -7.91 1.17 -27.43
CA VAL A 620 -8.86 0.20 -27.99
C VAL A 620 -9.29 -0.86 -26.97
N LEU A 621 -8.34 -1.36 -26.18
CA LEU A 621 -8.63 -2.28 -25.10
C LEU A 621 -9.35 -1.58 -23.93
N GLY A 622 -9.21 -0.26 -23.83
CA GLY A 622 -9.70 0.59 -22.75
C GLY A 622 -8.94 0.37 -21.44
N THR A 623 -9.16 1.26 -20.46
CA THR A 623 -8.67 1.10 -19.07
C THR A 623 -9.45 0.02 -18.27
N GLY A 624 -10.10 -0.93 -18.97
CA GLY A 624 -11.01 -1.91 -18.40
C GLY A 624 -10.33 -2.99 -17.53
N TRP A 625 -11.13 -3.80 -16.84
CA TRP A 625 -10.69 -4.89 -15.94
C TRP A 625 -9.76 -5.96 -16.55
N TYR A 626 -9.53 -5.93 -17.86
CA TYR A 626 -8.65 -6.85 -18.56
C TYR A 626 -7.20 -6.42 -18.33
N LYS A 627 -6.66 -6.79 -17.18
CA LYS A 627 -5.23 -6.67 -16.93
C LYS A 627 -4.56 -7.66 -17.90
N ILE A 628 -3.95 -7.14 -18.97
CA ILE A 628 -3.28 -7.88 -20.06
C ILE A 628 -1.79 -7.47 -20.08
N ASN A 629 -0.88 -8.40 -20.41
CA ASN A 629 0.46 -8.08 -20.86
C ASN A 629 0.51 -8.14 -22.38
N ILE A 630 1.13 -7.13 -22.98
CA ILE A 630 1.37 -7.02 -24.43
C ILE A 630 2.87 -7.29 -24.63
N ILE A 631 3.21 -8.33 -25.39
CA ILE A 631 4.58 -8.80 -25.56
C ILE A 631 4.91 -8.84 -27.05
N PRO A 632 5.53 -7.77 -27.59
CA PRO A 632 6.16 -7.82 -28.90
C PRO A 632 7.35 -8.79 -28.89
N SER A 633 7.56 -9.54 -29.97
CA SER A 633 8.68 -10.48 -30.12
C SER A 633 9.09 -10.64 -31.58
N HIS A 634 10.39 -10.87 -31.80
CA HIS A 634 11.01 -11.06 -33.12
C HIS A 634 10.67 -9.99 -34.17
N GLU A 635 10.29 -8.78 -33.74
CA GLU A 635 9.88 -7.66 -34.60
C GLU A 635 8.71 -7.95 -35.57
N GLU A 636 7.99 -9.05 -35.37
CA GLU A 636 6.92 -9.52 -36.27
C GLU A 636 5.68 -9.98 -35.51
N PHE A 637 5.85 -10.48 -34.27
CA PHE A 637 4.78 -11.06 -33.48
C PHE A 637 4.45 -10.23 -32.25
N ILE A 638 3.19 -10.21 -31.87
CA ILE A 638 2.73 -9.60 -30.63
C ILE A 638 1.76 -10.54 -29.91
N ASP A 639 2.09 -10.86 -28.67
CA ASP A 639 1.32 -11.74 -27.80
C ASP A 639 0.55 -10.92 -26.76
N PHE A 640 -0.76 -11.17 -26.66
CA PHE A 640 -1.62 -10.66 -25.59
C PHE A 640 -1.91 -11.80 -24.63
N ILE A 641 -1.48 -11.66 -23.37
CA ILE A 641 -1.66 -12.68 -22.33
C ILE A 641 -2.26 -12.05 -21.06
N PRO A 642 -2.90 -12.81 -20.16
CA PRO A 642 -3.31 -12.28 -18.87
C PRO A 642 -2.13 -11.61 -18.16
N LYS A 643 -2.35 -10.50 -17.45
CA LYS A 643 -1.30 -9.78 -16.71
C LYS A 643 -0.51 -10.69 -15.75
N ARG A 644 -1.19 -11.70 -15.22
CA ARG A 644 -0.62 -12.68 -14.29
C ARG A 644 0.21 -13.76 -14.98
N ALA A 645 0.09 -13.91 -16.29
CA ALA A 645 0.89 -14.85 -17.07
C ALA A 645 2.25 -14.25 -17.37
N SER A 646 3.28 -14.99 -17.00
CA SER A 646 4.68 -14.76 -17.33
C SER A 646 5.50 -15.98 -16.90
N LYS A 647 6.74 -16.13 -17.41
CA LYS A 647 7.61 -17.24 -17.03
C LYS A 647 7.88 -17.23 -15.51
N GLY A 648 8.24 -16.08 -14.95
CA GLY A 648 8.50 -15.91 -13.52
C GLY A 648 7.27 -16.17 -12.63
N ASN A 649 6.08 -15.71 -13.03
CA ASN A 649 4.86 -16.00 -12.25
C ASN A 649 4.48 -17.48 -12.30
N ALA A 650 4.71 -18.16 -13.43
CA ALA A 650 4.53 -19.60 -13.54
C ALA A 650 5.53 -20.38 -12.65
N VAL A 651 6.80 -19.95 -12.60
CA VAL A 651 7.80 -20.50 -11.66
C VAL A 651 7.38 -20.29 -10.21
N LYS A 652 6.96 -19.07 -9.84
CA LYS A 652 6.45 -18.77 -8.49
C LYS A 652 5.22 -19.62 -8.15
N PHE A 653 4.33 -19.87 -9.10
CA PHE A 653 3.16 -20.75 -8.91
C PHE A 653 3.58 -22.19 -8.62
N LEU A 654 4.52 -22.75 -9.39
CA LEU A 654 5.09 -24.08 -9.15
C LEU A 654 5.76 -24.17 -7.77
N CYS A 655 6.61 -23.20 -7.44
CA CYS A 655 7.32 -23.17 -6.15
C CYS A 655 6.34 -23.20 -4.98
N ARG A 656 5.25 -22.41 -5.05
CA ARG A 656 4.21 -22.41 -4.01
C ARG A 656 3.42 -23.71 -3.97
N LYS A 657 3.07 -24.28 -5.12
CA LYS A 657 2.28 -25.51 -5.20
C LYS A 657 3.05 -26.70 -4.60
N TRP A 658 4.35 -26.73 -4.79
CA TRP A 658 5.25 -27.80 -4.34
C TRP A 658 6.07 -27.46 -3.09
N ALA A 659 5.80 -26.32 -2.44
CA ALA A 659 6.49 -25.83 -1.25
C ALA A 659 8.02 -25.73 -1.40
N ILE A 660 8.49 -25.34 -2.59
CA ILE A 660 9.92 -25.08 -2.87
C ILE A 660 10.23 -23.62 -2.50
N PRO A 661 11.17 -23.34 -1.58
CA PRO A 661 11.57 -21.98 -1.26
C PRO A 661 12.19 -21.28 -2.47
N LEU A 662 11.81 -20.02 -2.73
CA LEU A 662 12.38 -19.24 -3.86
C LEU A 662 13.90 -19.10 -3.78
N SER A 663 14.48 -19.08 -2.57
CA SER A 663 15.93 -19.07 -2.33
C SER A 663 16.67 -20.31 -2.87
N ASN A 664 15.94 -21.38 -3.13
CA ASN A 664 16.45 -22.65 -3.65
C ASN A 664 16.14 -22.82 -5.14
N VAL A 665 15.64 -21.77 -5.79
CA VAL A 665 15.39 -21.75 -7.23
C VAL A 665 16.60 -21.12 -7.91
N VAL A 666 17.07 -21.78 -8.96
CA VAL A 666 18.04 -21.24 -9.92
C VAL A 666 17.32 -21.08 -11.24
N ALA A 667 17.33 -19.88 -11.82
CA ALA A 667 16.69 -19.60 -13.10
C ALA A 667 17.72 -19.05 -14.10
N ALA A 668 17.74 -19.57 -15.33
CA ALA A 668 18.61 -19.11 -16.39
C ALA A 668 17.80 -18.50 -17.55
N GLY A 669 18.31 -17.41 -18.14
CA GLY A 669 17.71 -16.71 -19.27
C GLY A 669 18.69 -15.80 -20.01
N ASP A 670 18.28 -15.30 -21.18
CA ASP A 670 19.11 -14.49 -22.08
C ASP A 670 18.40 -13.24 -22.61
N SER A 671 17.09 -13.08 -22.39
CA SER A 671 16.29 -12.00 -22.96
C SER A 671 15.40 -11.26 -21.95
N GLY A 672 14.79 -10.14 -22.36
CA GLY A 672 13.97 -9.31 -21.49
C GLY A 672 12.75 -10.03 -20.91
N ASN A 673 12.20 -11.03 -21.61
CA ASN A 673 11.07 -11.82 -21.13
C ASN A 673 11.45 -12.86 -20.05
N ASP A 674 12.74 -13.01 -19.75
CA ASP A 674 13.27 -13.88 -18.69
C ASP A 674 13.51 -13.13 -17.37
N ILE A 675 13.56 -11.78 -17.42
CA ILE A 675 13.86 -10.91 -16.28
C ILE A 675 13.01 -11.26 -15.06
N ASP A 676 11.74 -11.58 -15.28
CA ASP A 676 10.79 -11.82 -14.21
C ASP A 676 11.04 -13.14 -13.47
N MET A 677 11.78 -14.09 -14.07
CA MET A 677 12.23 -15.32 -13.41
C MET A 677 13.30 -15.06 -12.35
N PHE A 678 14.06 -13.96 -12.46
CA PHE A 678 15.16 -13.62 -11.55
C PHE A 678 14.71 -12.84 -10.30
N ARG A 679 13.42 -12.49 -10.19
CA ARG A 679 12.90 -11.60 -9.14
C ARG A 679 12.88 -12.25 -7.75
N GLY A 680 13.08 -11.43 -6.72
CA GLY A 680 13.01 -11.83 -5.31
C GLY A 680 14.23 -12.62 -4.86
N ALA A 681 14.01 -13.73 -4.16
CA ALA A 681 15.10 -14.57 -3.63
C ALA A 681 15.68 -15.58 -4.64
N VAL A 682 15.24 -15.57 -5.90
CA VAL A 682 15.71 -16.51 -6.93
C VAL A 682 17.18 -16.24 -7.30
N LYS A 683 17.96 -17.31 -7.48
CA LYS A 683 19.34 -17.24 -7.98
C LYS A 683 19.31 -17.16 -9.51
N GLY A 684 19.48 -15.97 -10.08
CA GLY A 684 19.41 -15.75 -11.53
C GLY A 684 20.76 -16.03 -12.22
N ILE A 685 20.73 -16.62 -13.41
CA ILE A 685 21.88 -16.77 -14.30
C ILE A 685 21.54 -16.11 -15.62
N ILE A 686 22.28 -15.07 -15.98
CA ILE A 686 22.22 -14.46 -17.31
C ILE A 686 23.39 -15.00 -18.12
N VAL A 687 23.12 -15.67 -19.23
CA VAL A 687 24.15 -16.30 -20.07
C VAL A 687 24.94 -15.26 -20.89
N GLY A 688 26.15 -15.61 -21.32
CA GLY A 688 27.09 -14.68 -21.96
C GLY A 688 26.62 -14.12 -23.31
N ASN A 689 25.74 -14.84 -24.01
CA ASN A 689 25.14 -14.42 -25.29
C ASN A 689 23.78 -13.70 -25.11
N ARG A 690 23.56 -13.06 -23.95
CA ARG A 690 22.35 -12.28 -23.64
C ARG A 690 22.06 -11.20 -24.69
N SER A 691 20.77 -10.92 -24.89
CA SER A 691 20.31 -9.85 -25.76
C SER A 691 20.65 -8.46 -25.21
N VAL A 692 20.55 -7.44 -26.06
CA VAL A 692 20.76 -6.03 -25.68
C VAL A 692 19.78 -5.60 -24.58
N GLU A 693 18.59 -6.21 -24.52
CA GLU A 693 17.57 -5.93 -23.49
C GLU A 693 18.05 -6.26 -22.07
N LEU A 694 19.00 -7.20 -21.93
CA LEU A 694 19.65 -7.56 -20.66
C LEU A 694 21.06 -6.96 -20.52
N ALA A 695 21.52 -6.14 -21.46
CA ALA A 695 22.86 -5.55 -21.40
C ALA A 695 22.99 -4.58 -20.21
N ASP A 696 21.96 -3.77 -19.99
CA ASP A 696 21.91 -2.74 -18.94
C ASP A 696 21.17 -3.19 -17.67
N TYR A 697 20.92 -4.50 -17.53
CA TYR A 697 20.21 -5.03 -16.36
C TYR A 697 21.04 -4.82 -15.09
N VAL A 698 20.51 -4.03 -14.15
CA VAL A 698 21.16 -3.77 -12.85
C VAL A 698 21.16 -5.06 -12.04
N THR A 699 22.35 -5.66 -11.89
CA THR A 699 22.51 -6.94 -11.19
C THR A 699 22.31 -6.78 -9.68
N THR A 700 21.57 -7.71 -9.08
CA THR A 700 21.50 -7.85 -7.62
C THR A 700 22.52 -8.88 -7.15
N LYS A 701 22.77 -8.99 -5.83
CA LYS A 701 23.62 -10.05 -5.27
C LYS A 701 23.13 -11.47 -5.60
N SER A 702 21.87 -11.64 -5.98
CA SER A 702 21.29 -12.94 -6.33
C SER A 702 21.35 -13.26 -7.81
N VAL A 703 21.87 -12.38 -8.68
CA VAL A 703 21.97 -12.60 -10.13
C VAL A 703 23.44 -12.68 -10.55
N TYR A 704 23.80 -13.76 -11.23
CA TYR A 704 25.12 -14.00 -11.78
C TYR A 704 25.09 -13.80 -13.29
N VAL A 705 26.06 -13.05 -13.81
CA VAL A 705 26.23 -12.83 -15.25
C VAL A 705 27.40 -13.67 -15.72
N ALA A 706 27.11 -14.72 -16.48
CA ALA A 706 28.12 -15.64 -16.99
C ALA A 706 28.90 -15.03 -18.16
N LYS A 707 30.16 -15.44 -18.31
CA LYS A 707 30.97 -15.12 -19.49
C LYS A 707 30.67 -16.07 -20.65
N SER A 708 30.34 -17.32 -20.34
CA SER A 708 30.09 -18.37 -21.32
C SER A 708 28.67 -18.29 -21.89
N ALA A 709 28.52 -18.63 -23.17
CA ALA A 709 27.22 -18.65 -23.85
C ALA A 709 26.41 -19.91 -23.54
N ALA A 710 25.08 -19.82 -23.69
CA ALA A 710 24.12 -20.90 -23.60
C ALA A 710 24.32 -21.84 -22.38
N SER A 711 24.22 -23.16 -22.57
CA SER A 711 24.38 -24.16 -21.51
C SER A 711 25.72 -24.07 -20.75
N ALA A 712 26.80 -23.64 -21.41
CA ALA A 712 28.09 -23.40 -20.73
C ALA A 712 27.98 -22.26 -19.71
N GLY A 713 27.21 -21.21 -20.01
CA GLY A 713 26.90 -20.13 -19.07
C GLY A 713 26.05 -20.60 -17.89
N ILE A 714 25.10 -21.51 -18.13
CA ILE A 714 24.32 -22.16 -17.06
C ILE A 714 25.26 -22.92 -16.12
N LEU A 715 26.18 -23.73 -16.66
CA LEU A 715 27.16 -24.48 -15.86
C LEU A 715 28.07 -23.56 -15.04
N GLU A 716 28.53 -22.45 -15.62
CA GLU A 716 29.31 -21.42 -14.94
C GLU A 716 28.55 -20.84 -13.73
N GLY A 717 27.28 -20.48 -13.92
CA GLY A 717 26.42 -19.99 -12.84
C GLY A 717 26.10 -21.05 -11.79
N LEU A 718 25.88 -22.30 -12.18
CA LEU A 718 25.66 -23.41 -11.23
C LEU A 718 26.91 -23.66 -10.36
N LYS A 719 28.11 -23.54 -10.92
CA LYS A 719 29.39 -23.59 -10.17
C LYS A 719 29.51 -22.38 -9.23
N HIS A 720 29.18 -21.18 -9.69
CA HIS A 720 29.17 -19.97 -8.86
C HIS A 720 28.28 -20.11 -7.61
N TYR A 721 27.06 -20.65 -7.79
CA TYR A 721 26.12 -20.90 -6.70
C TYR A 721 26.39 -22.18 -5.90
N LYS A 722 27.49 -22.90 -6.21
CA LYS A 722 27.90 -24.16 -5.57
C LYS A 722 26.82 -25.24 -5.61
N ILE A 723 26.05 -25.28 -6.70
CA ILE A 723 25.05 -26.33 -6.96
C ILE A 723 25.73 -27.57 -7.55
N ILE A 724 26.73 -27.35 -8.40
CA ILE A 724 27.61 -28.39 -8.96
C ILE A 724 29.08 -28.06 -8.62
N LYS A 725 29.95 -29.07 -8.71
CA LYS A 725 31.39 -28.94 -8.40
C LYS A 725 32.17 -28.33 -9.55
#